data_AF-A0A352VV92-F1
#
_entry.id   AF-A0A352VV92-F1
#
_cell.length_a   1.000
_cell.length_b   1.000
_cell.length_c   1.000
_cell.angle_alpha   90.00
_cell.angle_beta   90.00
_cell.angle_gamma   90.00
#
_symmetry.space_group_name_H-M   'P 1'
#
loop_
_entity.id
_entity.type
_entity.pdbx_description
1 polymer ?
#
loop_
_entity_poly.entity_id
_entity_poly.type
_entity_poly.pdbx_seq_one_letter_code
_entity_poly.pdbx_strand_id
1 'polypeptide(L)'
;MGRLVKTIDENGFISEEIFTDGLHTKSIDKNNRQIEFAYDGYRRLKSVTEPDGYSVRYEYDNAGRRSAVINKNSNARNYEYTGRGNVSAIKNPSGSATHYEYDGNGNLLKKIDADTNVTEYSYNALNKIAQIRYNGTVKAVYAYNKNGQPVSIIGENTGIRREYNNMNRLSVESNALTGHFLRFDYDNLGRRIKRTDHLGRITQYSYDSESRLTAITSPDNKTVSFLYDKRGRRTKRINPNGTYAEYNYSGSRLAGITHKKSSGTVFLSYSYTYDNAGNIIKITGADETKNYSYDQTYRLIRADYVSASGTTNLIEEFSYDPAGNMIEYKKNGVVTVMQYDADDKLVSDTEFNYAYDLAGKLRQKIRKSDNTVSEAHDYGWDNRTAKISAENKVFEYQYDVLGRRISKTENNIATSILFDGDNAYQEYNASGEKTAEYMFSERIDEPLLMTKGGQEYTYHQNHLGTVMGLTGEDENLVNEYEYTAYGMDRGSAEIVDQLYQYTAREKIGDTGLHYYRSRVIRSGNGAFTRSDDTMDGVNWRGYVRGRPINFRDPTGNVTTCDFICAAITVVTVTPVCGLACLATGPAAAACTVFCELFVGSVVQEDCTTFCEEHTDTQDDSDGGHDDGGDDDESQSDPTYIAATKHMLK
;
A
#
# COMPACT_ATOMS: atom_id res chain seq x y z
N MET A 1 2.45 -21.33 -28.59
CA MET A 1 1.82 -20.00 -28.34
C MET A 1 2.64 -19.12 -27.37
N GLY A 2 3.90 -19.43 -27.03
CA GLY A 2 4.69 -18.60 -26.11
C GLY A 2 4.08 -18.41 -24.71
N ARG A 3 3.20 -19.33 -24.28
CA ARG A 3 2.51 -19.27 -22.99
C ARG A 3 3.32 -20.04 -21.96
N LEU A 4 3.49 -19.45 -20.79
CA LEU A 4 4.06 -20.16 -19.66
C LEU A 4 3.08 -21.23 -19.19
N VAL A 5 3.55 -22.48 -19.09
CA VAL A 5 2.75 -23.63 -18.64
C VAL A 5 3.31 -24.28 -17.39
N LYS A 6 4.55 -23.93 -17.04
CA LYS A 6 5.27 -24.52 -15.92
C LYS A 6 6.39 -23.59 -15.47
N THR A 7 6.46 -23.37 -14.16
CA THR A 7 7.56 -22.68 -13.50
C THR A 7 8.21 -23.62 -12.51
N ILE A 8 9.53 -23.62 -12.46
CA ILE A 8 10.31 -24.32 -11.44
C ILE A 8 11.12 -23.26 -10.71
N ASP A 9 10.95 -23.12 -9.40
CA ASP A 9 11.74 -22.17 -8.65
C ASP A 9 13.13 -22.71 -8.29
N GLU A 10 13.95 -21.86 -7.70
CA GLU A 10 15.33 -22.18 -7.28
C GLU A 10 15.42 -23.36 -6.30
N ASN A 11 14.32 -23.73 -5.64
CA ASN A 11 14.24 -24.87 -4.71
C ASN A 11 13.66 -26.12 -5.38
N GLY A 12 13.37 -26.07 -6.69
CA GLY A 12 12.79 -27.17 -7.45
C GLY A 12 11.27 -27.30 -7.32
N PHE A 13 10.58 -26.37 -6.65
CA PHE A 13 9.12 -26.43 -6.54
C PHE A 13 8.44 -25.97 -7.82
N ILE A 14 7.37 -26.67 -8.18
CA ILE A 14 6.72 -26.53 -9.49
C ILE A 14 5.36 -25.84 -9.33
N SER A 15 5.07 -24.87 -10.20
CA SER A 15 3.69 -24.43 -10.48
C SER A 15 3.36 -24.67 -11.95
N GLU A 16 2.11 -24.96 -12.28
CA GLU A 16 1.64 -25.31 -13.62
C GLU A 16 0.41 -24.49 -14.04
N GLU A 17 0.37 -24.11 -15.32
CA GLU A 17 -0.74 -23.37 -15.92
C GLU A 17 -1.27 -24.19 -17.10
N ILE A 18 -2.54 -24.58 -17.04
CA ILE A 18 -3.18 -25.51 -17.97
C ILE A 18 -4.11 -24.72 -18.90
N PHE A 19 -3.95 -24.95 -20.20
CA PHE A 19 -4.76 -24.32 -21.23
C PHE A 19 -5.51 -25.35 -22.07
N THR A 20 -6.80 -25.12 -22.30
CA THR A 20 -7.66 -25.94 -23.17
C THR A 20 -8.27 -25.03 -24.23
N ASP A 21 -8.14 -25.39 -25.51
CA ASP A 21 -8.62 -24.59 -26.66
C ASP A 21 -8.19 -23.11 -26.62
N GLY A 22 -6.99 -22.88 -26.12
CA GLY A 22 -6.39 -21.55 -26.00
C GLY A 22 -6.94 -20.71 -24.84
N LEU A 23 -7.73 -21.25 -23.91
CA LEU A 23 -8.17 -20.58 -22.69
C LEU A 23 -7.42 -21.13 -21.46
N HIS A 24 -7.08 -20.27 -20.50
CA HIS A 24 -6.47 -20.68 -19.25
C HIS A 24 -7.55 -21.32 -18.37
N THR A 25 -7.49 -22.63 -18.15
CA THR A 25 -8.55 -23.41 -17.48
C THR A 25 -8.20 -23.85 -16.07
N LYS A 26 -6.91 -23.97 -15.73
CA LYS A 26 -6.48 -24.33 -14.38
C LYS A 26 -5.08 -23.81 -14.07
N SER A 27 -4.89 -23.29 -12.85
CA SER A 27 -3.57 -23.00 -12.27
C SER A 27 -3.34 -23.94 -11.08
N ILE A 28 -2.12 -24.45 -10.97
CA ILE A 28 -1.65 -25.33 -9.90
C ILE A 28 -0.43 -24.69 -9.26
N ASP A 29 -0.50 -24.39 -7.96
CA ASP A 29 0.65 -23.79 -7.26
C ASP A 29 1.62 -24.84 -6.68
N LYS A 30 2.67 -24.35 -6.02
CA LYS A 30 3.77 -25.15 -5.45
C LYS A 30 3.38 -26.03 -4.25
N ASN A 31 2.19 -25.84 -3.68
CA ASN A 31 1.59 -26.75 -2.70
C ASN A 31 0.53 -27.66 -3.33
N ASN A 32 0.47 -27.74 -4.67
CA ASN A 32 -0.53 -28.48 -5.46
C ASN A 32 -1.97 -27.97 -5.29
N ARG A 33 -2.13 -26.73 -4.86
CA ARG A 33 -3.44 -26.08 -4.80
C ARG A 33 -3.94 -25.82 -6.22
N GLN A 34 -5.21 -26.10 -6.50
CA GLN A 34 -5.79 -25.92 -7.82
C GLN A 34 -6.84 -24.80 -7.84
N ILE A 35 -6.73 -23.90 -8.80
CA ILE A 35 -7.75 -22.90 -9.12
C ILE A 35 -8.25 -23.19 -10.53
N GLU A 36 -9.57 -23.27 -10.70
CA GLU A 36 -10.20 -23.59 -11.99
C GLU A 36 -10.93 -22.39 -12.57
N PHE A 37 -10.80 -22.20 -13.88
CA PHE A 37 -11.40 -21.10 -14.63
C PHE A 37 -12.38 -21.67 -15.66
N ALA A 38 -13.64 -21.22 -15.60
CA ALA A 38 -14.65 -21.57 -16.59
C ALA A 38 -15.02 -20.34 -17.43
N TYR A 39 -15.34 -20.57 -18.70
CA TYR A 39 -15.71 -19.52 -19.64
C TYR A 39 -17.11 -19.77 -20.22
N ASP A 40 -17.77 -18.72 -20.67
CA ASP A 40 -19.02 -18.83 -21.42
C ASP A 40 -18.78 -19.13 -22.91
N GLY A 41 -19.87 -19.28 -23.68
CA GLY A 41 -19.79 -19.54 -25.13
C GLY A 41 -19.14 -18.42 -25.95
N TYR A 42 -18.96 -17.23 -25.36
CA TYR A 42 -18.24 -16.10 -25.95
C TYR A 42 -16.79 -16.01 -25.46
N ARG A 43 -16.28 -17.05 -24.78
CA ARG A 43 -14.91 -17.13 -24.25
C ARG A 43 -14.62 -16.06 -23.19
N ARG A 44 -15.64 -15.56 -22.48
CA ARG A 44 -15.49 -14.63 -21.34
C ARG A 44 -15.47 -15.41 -20.03
N LEU A 45 -14.68 -14.97 -19.04
CA LEU A 45 -14.54 -15.63 -17.75
C LEU A 45 -15.90 -15.67 -17.02
N LYS A 46 -16.44 -16.86 -16.79
CA LYS A 46 -17.75 -17.11 -16.16
C LYS A 46 -17.59 -17.45 -14.67
N SER A 47 -16.55 -18.19 -14.29
CA SER A 47 -16.30 -18.48 -12.89
C SER A 47 -14.83 -18.75 -12.60
N VAL A 48 -14.43 -18.44 -11.37
CA VAL A 48 -13.17 -18.87 -10.77
C VAL A 48 -13.51 -19.71 -9.56
N THR A 49 -13.18 -21.01 -9.61
CA THR A 49 -13.40 -21.96 -8.53
C THR A 49 -12.09 -22.16 -7.78
N GLU A 50 -12.18 -22.02 -6.48
CA GLU A 50 -11.04 -22.12 -5.58
C GLU A 50 -10.95 -23.55 -5.01
N PRO A 51 -9.85 -23.91 -4.35
CA PRO A 51 -9.61 -25.30 -3.93
C PRO A 51 -10.60 -25.81 -2.89
N ASP A 52 -11.23 -24.89 -2.18
CA ASP A 52 -12.33 -25.15 -1.24
C ASP A 52 -13.65 -25.50 -1.97
N GLY A 53 -13.66 -25.50 -3.30
CA GLY A 53 -14.81 -25.81 -4.15
C GLY A 53 -15.76 -24.64 -4.35
N TYR A 54 -15.53 -23.49 -3.70
CA TYR A 54 -16.39 -22.32 -3.83
C TYR A 54 -15.94 -21.43 -4.98
N SER A 55 -16.91 -20.87 -5.69
CA SER A 55 -16.65 -20.09 -6.90
C SER A 55 -17.07 -18.64 -6.77
N VAL A 56 -16.26 -17.76 -7.32
CA VAL A 56 -16.70 -16.42 -7.76
C VAL A 56 -17.29 -16.57 -9.14
N ARG A 57 -18.48 -16.03 -9.38
CA ARG A 57 -19.17 -16.12 -10.67
C ARG A 57 -19.38 -14.73 -11.27
N TYR A 58 -19.34 -14.68 -12.59
CA TYR A 58 -19.50 -13.46 -13.38
C TYR A 58 -20.65 -13.64 -14.37
N GLU A 59 -21.51 -12.65 -14.42
CA GLU A 59 -22.56 -12.55 -15.42
C GLU A 59 -22.29 -11.35 -16.32
N TYR A 60 -22.80 -11.42 -17.54
CA TYR A 60 -22.60 -10.40 -18.55
C TYR A 60 -23.90 -10.06 -19.25
N ASP A 61 -24.04 -8.79 -19.61
CA ASP A 61 -25.11 -8.32 -20.48
C ASP A 61 -24.89 -8.73 -21.94
N ASN A 62 -25.91 -8.45 -22.77
CA ASN A 62 -25.89 -8.72 -24.20
C ASN A 62 -24.80 -7.94 -24.97
N ALA A 63 -24.27 -6.88 -24.38
CA ALA A 63 -23.23 -6.03 -24.97
C ALA A 63 -21.81 -6.47 -24.58
N GLY A 64 -21.64 -7.57 -23.85
CA GLY A 64 -20.30 -8.03 -23.48
C GLY A 64 -19.87 -7.65 -22.07
N ARG A 65 -20.59 -6.75 -21.39
CA ARG A 65 -20.15 -6.06 -20.17
C ARG A 65 -20.60 -6.81 -18.93
N ARG A 66 -19.83 -6.76 -17.85
CA ARG A 66 -20.11 -7.52 -16.63
C ARG A 66 -21.35 -6.98 -15.91
N SER A 67 -22.45 -7.70 -15.93
CA SER A 67 -23.70 -7.28 -15.26
C SER A 67 -23.73 -7.67 -13.78
N ALA A 68 -23.00 -8.73 -13.37
CA ALA A 68 -22.91 -9.12 -11.97
C ALA A 68 -21.56 -9.75 -11.60
N VAL A 69 -21.16 -9.54 -10.35
CA VAL A 69 -20.15 -10.33 -9.64
C VAL A 69 -20.86 -11.01 -8.48
N ILE A 70 -20.76 -12.33 -8.41
CA ILE A 70 -21.41 -13.15 -7.40
C ILE A 70 -20.31 -13.77 -6.55
N ASN A 71 -20.30 -13.45 -5.26
CA ASN A 71 -19.30 -13.95 -4.34
C ASN A 71 -19.52 -15.43 -3.99
N LYS A 72 -18.59 -16.00 -3.21
CA LYS A 72 -18.63 -17.41 -2.80
C LYS A 72 -19.80 -17.75 -1.86
N ASN A 73 -20.43 -16.75 -1.25
CA ASN A 73 -21.68 -16.87 -0.49
C ASN A 73 -22.94 -16.76 -1.37
N SER A 74 -22.78 -16.66 -2.69
CA SER A 74 -23.86 -16.42 -3.67
C SER A 74 -24.55 -15.05 -3.56
N ASN A 75 -23.93 -14.09 -2.86
CA ASN A 75 -24.41 -12.71 -2.83
C ASN A 75 -23.96 -11.99 -4.11
N ALA A 76 -24.90 -11.36 -4.82
CA ALA A 76 -24.68 -10.72 -6.11
C ALA A 76 -24.57 -9.20 -6.00
N ARG A 77 -23.46 -8.64 -6.50
CA ARG A 77 -23.33 -7.21 -6.79
C ARG A 77 -23.60 -6.99 -8.27
N ASN A 78 -24.55 -6.13 -8.58
CA ASN A 78 -24.99 -5.88 -9.95
C ASN A 78 -24.49 -4.53 -10.46
N TYR A 79 -24.21 -4.48 -11.75
CA TYR A 79 -23.72 -3.30 -12.46
C TYR A 79 -24.70 -2.93 -13.57
N GLU A 80 -25.09 -1.67 -13.59
CA GLU A 80 -25.88 -1.09 -14.67
C GLU A 80 -25.00 -0.15 -15.48
N TYR A 81 -25.31 0.00 -16.75
CA TYR A 81 -24.50 0.78 -17.69
C TYR A 81 -25.35 1.78 -18.45
N THR A 82 -24.76 2.95 -18.69
CA THR A 82 -25.23 3.90 -19.68
C THR A 82 -25.16 3.31 -21.10
N GLY A 83 -25.86 3.95 -22.05
CA GLY A 83 -25.76 3.59 -23.48
C GLY A 83 -24.35 3.73 -24.06
N ARG A 84 -23.43 4.43 -23.38
CA ARG A 84 -22.02 4.60 -23.78
C ARG A 84 -21.07 3.60 -23.12
N GLY A 85 -21.55 2.72 -22.24
CA GLY A 85 -20.70 1.72 -21.58
C GLY A 85 -20.14 2.11 -20.22
N ASN A 86 -20.36 3.35 -19.75
CA ASN A 86 -19.99 3.75 -18.38
C ASN A 86 -20.96 3.15 -17.36
N VAL A 87 -20.47 2.77 -16.18
CA VAL A 87 -21.29 2.21 -15.08
C VAL A 87 -22.23 3.28 -14.55
N SER A 88 -23.55 3.14 -14.74
CA SER A 88 -24.56 4.08 -14.23
C SER A 88 -25.02 3.76 -12.81
N ALA A 89 -24.91 2.50 -12.37
CA ALA A 89 -25.22 2.12 -11.00
C ALA A 89 -24.44 0.87 -10.56
N ILE A 90 -24.12 0.81 -9.27
CA ILE A 90 -23.65 -0.39 -8.59
C ILE A 90 -24.66 -0.71 -7.49
N LYS A 91 -25.23 -1.91 -7.52
CA LYS A 91 -26.24 -2.38 -6.56
C LYS A 91 -25.65 -3.51 -5.72
N ASN A 92 -25.62 -3.33 -4.41
CA ASN A 92 -25.18 -4.34 -3.47
C ASN A 92 -26.26 -5.41 -3.25
N PRO A 93 -25.90 -6.60 -2.72
CA PRO A 93 -26.82 -7.68 -2.40
C PRO A 93 -28.02 -7.25 -1.53
N SER A 94 -27.85 -6.30 -0.61
CA SER A 94 -28.95 -5.73 0.19
C SER A 94 -29.97 -4.90 -0.59
N GLY A 95 -29.68 -4.56 -1.85
CA GLY A 95 -30.45 -3.62 -2.66
C GLY A 95 -29.97 -2.17 -2.57
N SER A 96 -29.07 -1.85 -1.63
CA SER A 96 -28.44 -0.53 -1.54
C SER A 96 -27.65 -0.21 -2.82
N ALA A 97 -27.78 1.01 -3.33
CA ALA A 97 -27.24 1.37 -4.65
C ALA A 97 -26.42 2.66 -4.61
N THR A 98 -25.37 2.73 -5.43
CA THR A 98 -24.67 3.97 -5.78
C THR A 98 -24.88 4.27 -7.25
N HIS A 99 -25.28 5.49 -7.58
CA HIS A 99 -25.56 5.93 -8.95
C HIS A 99 -24.52 6.92 -9.46
N TYR A 100 -24.30 6.90 -10.77
CA TYR A 100 -23.29 7.71 -11.45
C TYR A 100 -23.88 8.37 -12.71
N GLU A 101 -23.60 9.66 -12.89
CA GLU A 101 -23.94 10.41 -14.09
C GLU A 101 -22.66 10.96 -14.73
N TYR A 102 -22.59 10.97 -16.06
CA TYR A 102 -21.39 11.34 -16.81
C TYR A 102 -21.68 12.41 -17.86
N ASP A 103 -20.65 13.19 -18.21
CA ASP A 103 -20.71 14.10 -19.34
C ASP A 103 -20.49 13.39 -20.69
N GLY A 104 -20.53 14.16 -21.78
CA GLY A 104 -20.29 13.67 -23.13
C GLY A 104 -18.87 13.17 -23.40
N ASN A 105 -17.90 13.48 -22.54
CA ASN A 105 -16.51 13.00 -22.62
C ASN A 105 -16.27 11.78 -21.73
N GLY A 106 -17.29 11.32 -20.98
CA GLY A 106 -17.19 10.19 -20.06
C GLY A 106 -16.64 10.57 -18.69
N ASN A 107 -16.53 11.85 -18.34
CA ASN A 107 -16.15 12.25 -17.00
C ASN A 107 -17.33 12.13 -16.03
N LEU A 108 -17.06 11.76 -14.79
CA LEU A 108 -18.08 11.61 -13.75
C LEU A 108 -18.60 12.98 -13.32
N LEU A 109 -19.84 13.33 -13.65
CA LEU A 109 -20.47 14.57 -13.19
C LEU A 109 -21.03 14.45 -11.78
N LYS A 110 -21.60 13.29 -11.44
CA LYS A 110 -22.37 13.14 -10.20
C LYS A 110 -22.31 11.71 -9.69
N LYS A 111 -22.09 11.56 -8.38
CA LYS A 111 -22.19 10.32 -7.61
C LYS A 111 -23.26 10.48 -6.55
N ILE A 112 -24.21 9.55 -6.49
CA ILE A 112 -25.26 9.52 -5.47
C ILE A 112 -25.07 8.24 -4.66
N ASP A 113 -24.78 8.36 -3.37
CA ASP A 113 -24.65 7.18 -2.49
C ASP A 113 -26.02 6.65 -2.04
N ALA A 114 -26.02 5.52 -1.35
CA ALA A 114 -27.25 4.88 -0.88
C ALA A 114 -27.96 5.66 0.25
N ASP A 115 -27.25 6.60 0.91
CA ASP A 115 -27.84 7.56 1.85
C ASP A 115 -28.39 8.81 1.13
N THR A 116 -28.42 8.81 -0.21
CA THR A 116 -28.86 9.91 -1.09
C THR A 116 -27.96 11.14 -1.08
N ASN A 117 -26.75 11.06 -0.50
CA ASN A 117 -25.79 12.14 -0.58
C ASN A 117 -25.24 12.26 -2.00
N VAL A 118 -25.08 13.50 -2.45
CA VAL A 118 -24.67 13.84 -3.80
C VAL A 118 -23.27 14.44 -3.79
N THR A 119 -22.33 13.82 -4.51
CA THR A 119 -21.03 14.41 -4.84
C THR A 119 -21.03 14.80 -6.32
N GLU A 120 -20.76 16.07 -6.61
CA GLU A 120 -20.73 16.61 -7.97
C GLU A 120 -19.32 17.04 -8.34
N TYR A 121 -18.95 16.82 -9.60
CA TYR A 121 -17.67 17.21 -10.15
C TYR A 121 -17.88 18.11 -11.36
N SER A 122 -17.07 19.15 -11.47
CA SER A 122 -16.96 19.94 -12.70
C SER A 122 -15.55 19.81 -13.26
N TYR A 123 -15.41 20.02 -14.56
CA TYR A 123 -14.17 19.84 -15.29
C TYR A 123 -13.80 21.11 -16.03
N ASN A 124 -12.51 21.38 -16.13
CA ASN A 124 -11.98 22.49 -16.94
C ASN A 124 -11.88 22.09 -18.42
N ALA A 125 -11.45 23.02 -19.28
CA ALA A 125 -11.26 22.78 -20.71
C ALA A 125 -10.20 21.71 -21.04
N LEU A 126 -9.33 21.34 -20.09
CA LEU A 126 -8.35 20.25 -20.23
C LEU A 126 -8.89 18.91 -19.72
N ASN A 127 -10.20 18.82 -19.44
CA ASN A 127 -10.85 17.61 -18.96
C ASN A 127 -10.32 17.14 -17.58
N LYS A 128 -9.85 18.08 -16.74
CA LYS A 128 -9.39 17.83 -15.36
C LYS A 128 -10.40 18.40 -14.36
N ILE A 129 -10.53 17.77 -13.19
CA ILE A 129 -11.44 18.19 -12.13
C ILE A 129 -11.16 19.65 -11.77
N ALA A 130 -12.11 20.55 -11.94
CA ALA A 130 -12.01 21.94 -11.53
C ALA A 130 -12.58 22.16 -10.12
N GLN A 131 -13.63 21.43 -9.76
CA GLN A 131 -14.31 21.61 -8.48
C GLN A 131 -15.08 20.36 -8.07
N ILE A 132 -15.14 20.13 -6.76
CA ILE A 132 -15.96 19.09 -6.12
C ILE A 132 -16.97 19.78 -5.21
N ARG A 133 -18.25 19.39 -5.33
CA ARG A 133 -19.31 19.74 -4.37
C ARG A 133 -19.82 18.50 -3.66
N TYR A 134 -20.17 18.65 -2.40
CA TYR A 134 -20.89 17.64 -1.63
C TYR A 134 -22.18 18.25 -1.08
N ASN A 135 -23.32 17.68 -1.43
CA ASN A 135 -24.66 18.18 -1.10
C ASN A 135 -24.79 19.70 -1.39
N GLY A 136 -24.35 20.11 -2.59
CA GLY A 136 -24.38 21.52 -3.04
C GLY A 136 -23.28 22.43 -2.48
N THR A 137 -22.52 21.99 -1.48
CA THR A 137 -21.45 22.79 -0.85
C THR A 137 -20.11 22.52 -1.55
N VAL A 138 -19.36 23.56 -1.92
CA VAL A 138 -18.02 23.42 -2.50
C VAL A 138 -17.06 22.85 -1.46
N LYS A 139 -16.43 21.72 -1.78
CA LYS A 139 -15.48 21.03 -0.90
C LYS A 139 -14.04 21.09 -1.39
N ALA A 140 -13.83 21.23 -2.70
CA ALA A 140 -12.49 21.41 -3.28
C ALA A 140 -12.54 22.22 -4.58
N VAL A 141 -11.53 23.06 -4.81
CA VAL A 141 -11.30 23.80 -6.07
C VAL A 141 -9.86 23.59 -6.51
N TYR A 142 -9.67 23.25 -7.78
CA TYR A 142 -8.38 22.93 -8.38
C TYR A 142 -7.98 23.99 -9.40
N ALA A 143 -6.71 24.38 -9.37
CA ALA A 143 -6.07 25.16 -10.41
C ALA A 143 -4.88 24.39 -10.97
N TYR A 144 -4.64 24.54 -12.28
CA TYR A 144 -3.62 23.80 -13.02
C TYR A 144 -2.68 24.74 -13.75
N ASN A 145 -1.43 24.30 -13.93
CA ASN A 145 -0.53 24.94 -14.88
C ASN A 145 -0.88 24.53 -16.33
N LYS A 146 -0.17 25.13 -17.31
CA LYS A 146 -0.33 24.82 -18.74
C LYS A 146 -0.03 23.36 -19.13
N ASN A 147 0.71 22.63 -18.29
CA ASN A 147 1.03 21.21 -18.48
C ASN A 147 -0.02 20.29 -17.83
N GLY A 148 -1.11 20.85 -17.29
CA GLY A 148 -2.20 20.08 -16.66
C GLY A 148 -1.87 19.55 -15.27
N GLN A 149 -0.84 20.08 -14.61
CA GLN A 149 -0.45 19.68 -13.24
C GLN A 149 -1.08 20.62 -12.20
N PRO A 150 -1.60 20.09 -11.07
CA PRO A 150 -2.29 20.91 -10.08
C PRO A 150 -1.31 21.82 -9.34
N VAL A 151 -1.50 23.13 -9.41
CA VAL A 151 -0.69 24.15 -8.71
C VAL A 151 -1.37 24.68 -7.45
N SER A 152 -2.69 24.53 -7.35
CA SER A 152 -3.44 24.88 -6.16
C SER A 152 -4.63 23.94 -6.01
N ILE A 153 -4.85 23.44 -4.79
CA ILE A 153 -6.02 22.67 -4.43
C ILE A 153 -6.52 23.24 -3.11
N ILE A 154 -7.64 23.96 -3.14
CA ILE A 154 -8.21 24.61 -1.95
C ILE A 154 -9.43 23.82 -1.51
N GLY A 155 -9.42 23.32 -0.29
CA GLY A 155 -10.55 22.64 0.33
C GLY A 155 -11.21 23.45 1.43
N GLU A 156 -12.21 22.86 2.07
CA GLU A 156 -12.86 23.45 3.25
C GLU A 156 -11.90 23.41 4.44
N ASN A 157 -11.35 24.57 4.82
CA ASN A 157 -10.34 24.72 5.89
C ASN A 157 -9.04 23.93 5.67
N THR A 158 -8.69 23.66 4.41
CA THR A 158 -7.42 23.05 4.01
C THR A 158 -6.98 23.61 2.67
N GLY A 159 -5.69 23.54 2.36
CA GLY A 159 -5.24 23.88 1.02
C GLY A 159 -3.80 23.48 0.76
N ILE A 160 -3.51 23.21 -0.50
CA ILE A 160 -2.20 22.78 -0.99
C ILE A 160 -1.84 23.67 -2.17
N ARG A 161 -0.61 24.19 -2.18
CA ARG A 161 0.00 24.78 -3.37
C ARG A 161 1.21 23.96 -3.78
N ARG A 162 1.43 23.87 -5.09
CA ARG A 162 2.51 23.10 -5.68
C ARG A 162 3.25 23.90 -6.72
N GLU A 163 4.56 23.74 -6.73
CA GLU A 163 5.44 24.24 -7.76
C GLU A 163 6.15 23.06 -8.43
N TYR A 164 6.48 23.23 -9.70
CA TYR A 164 7.15 22.21 -10.49
C TYR A 164 8.40 22.80 -11.13
N ASN A 165 9.47 22.00 -11.19
CA ASN A 165 10.68 22.40 -11.91
C ASN A 165 10.49 22.29 -13.43
N ASN A 166 11.51 22.69 -14.20
CA ASN A 166 11.47 22.68 -15.67
C ASN A 166 11.34 21.27 -16.28
N MET A 167 11.57 20.21 -15.51
CA MET A 167 11.34 18.81 -15.92
C MET A 167 9.98 18.28 -15.45
N ASN A 168 9.05 19.17 -15.05
CA ASN A 168 7.71 18.85 -14.54
C ASN A 168 7.68 18.03 -13.25
N ARG A 169 8.77 18.00 -12.47
CA ARG A 169 8.83 17.31 -11.16
C ARG A 169 8.42 18.27 -10.05
N LEU A 170 7.71 17.78 -9.04
CA LEU A 170 7.25 18.57 -7.89
C LEU A 170 8.45 19.16 -7.15
N SER A 171 8.63 20.48 -7.19
CA SER A 171 9.75 21.16 -6.54
C SER A 171 9.38 21.75 -5.18
N VAL A 172 8.11 22.12 -4.98
CA VAL A 172 7.62 22.63 -3.69
C VAL A 172 6.20 22.11 -3.48
N GLU A 173 5.89 21.66 -2.27
CA GLU A 173 4.52 21.52 -1.78
C GLU A 173 4.37 22.32 -0.50
N SER A 174 3.35 23.19 -0.43
CA SER A 174 3.07 24.01 0.73
C SER A 174 1.62 23.88 1.19
N ASN A 175 1.39 23.87 2.49
CA ASN A 175 0.09 24.11 3.08
C ASN A 175 -0.31 25.57 2.78
N ALA A 176 -1.42 25.75 2.05
CA ALA A 176 -1.86 27.06 1.58
C ALA A 176 -2.38 27.98 2.70
N LEU A 177 -2.69 27.42 3.87
CA LEU A 177 -3.23 28.16 5.02
C LEU A 177 -2.13 28.59 6.00
N THR A 178 -1.20 27.68 6.31
CA THR A 178 -0.12 27.96 7.27
C THR A 178 1.16 28.47 6.60
N GLY A 179 1.34 28.22 5.30
CA GLY A 179 2.58 28.50 4.59
C GLY A 179 3.70 27.49 4.86
N HIS A 180 3.51 26.49 5.72
CA HIS A 180 4.50 25.42 5.92
C HIS A 180 4.69 24.66 4.60
N PHE A 181 5.94 24.41 4.22
CA PHE A 181 6.29 23.82 2.94
C PHE A 181 7.44 22.83 3.05
N LEU A 182 7.53 21.98 2.02
CA LEU A 182 8.69 21.17 1.68
C LEU A 182 9.14 21.52 0.27
N ARG A 183 10.44 21.76 0.11
CA ARG A 183 11.10 21.96 -1.18
C ARG A 183 11.97 20.75 -1.50
N PHE A 184 11.93 20.29 -2.74
CA PHE A 184 12.64 19.11 -3.20
C PHE A 184 13.63 19.47 -4.32
N ASP A 185 14.87 19.00 -4.18
CA ASP A 185 15.85 19.06 -5.26
C ASP A 185 16.15 17.63 -5.74
N TYR A 186 16.40 17.51 -7.05
CA TYR A 186 16.58 16.24 -7.74
C TYR A 186 17.90 16.24 -8.50
N ASP A 187 18.48 15.06 -8.67
CA ASP A 187 19.58 14.87 -9.62
C ASP A 187 19.06 14.77 -11.07
N ASN A 188 20.01 14.58 -12.00
CA ASN A 188 19.71 14.44 -13.43
C ASN A 188 18.87 13.20 -13.75
N LEU A 189 18.98 12.13 -12.94
CA LEU A 189 18.19 10.91 -13.08
C LEU A 189 16.78 11.05 -12.48
N GLY A 190 16.47 12.14 -11.79
CA GLY A 190 15.17 12.36 -11.17
C GLY A 190 15.02 11.79 -9.77
N ARG A 191 16.12 11.39 -9.15
CA ARG A 191 16.15 10.92 -7.76
C ARG A 191 16.23 12.13 -6.85
N ARG A 192 15.46 12.11 -5.75
CA ARG A 192 15.41 13.23 -4.80
C ARG A 192 16.70 13.25 -3.98
N ILE A 193 17.55 14.24 -4.16
CA ILE A 193 18.82 14.35 -3.42
C ILE A 193 18.71 15.24 -2.17
N LYS A 194 17.67 16.09 -2.10
CA LYS A 194 17.49 17.04 -1.01
C LYS A 194 16.03 17.34 -0.74
N ARG A 195 15.68 17.50 0.53
CA ARG A 195 14.42 18.06 1.02
C ARG A 195 14.71 19.19 1.99
N THR A 196 14.11 20.36 1.78
CA THR A 196 14.24 21.52 2.66
C THR A 196 12.88 21.87 3.24
N ASP A 197 12.78 22.00 4.56
CA ASP A 197 11.53 22.40 5.22
C ASP A 197 11.37 23.93 5.31
N HIS A 198 10.21 24.38 5.80
CA HIS A 198 9.88 25.80 5.96
C HIS A 198 10.81 26.59 6.89
N LEU A 199 11.62 25.92 7.71
CA LEU A 199 12.64 26.54 8.57
C LEU A 199 14.02 26.58 7.89
N GLY A 200 14.12 26.13 6.63
CA GLY A 200 15.37 26.03 5.88
C GLY A 200 16.23 24.82 6.27
N ARG A 201 15.68 23.88 7.06
CA ARG A 201 16.40 22.70 7.52
C ARG A 201 16.44 21.63 6.43
N ILE A 202 17.58 20.97 6.28
CA ILE A 202 17.89 20.15 5.09
C ILE A 202 17.98 18.67 5.46
N THR A 203 17.19 17.84 4.80
CA THR A 203 17.42 16.38 4.72
C THR A 203 18.11 16.06 3.40
N GLN A 204 19.15 15.22 3.44
CA GLN A 204 19.91 14.80 2.25
C GLN A 204 19.71 13.32 1.96
N TYR A 205 19.75 12.94 0.69
CA TYR A 205 19.61 11.57 0.22
C TYR A 205 20.77 11.21 -0.70
N SER A 206 21.37 10.05 -0.47
CA SER A 206 22.48 9.53 -1.26
C SER A 206 22.08 8.24 -1.96
N TYR A 207 22.59 8.04 -3.17
CA TYR A 207 22.31 6.85 -3.98
C TYR A 207 23.61 6.26 -4.51
N ASP A 208 23.61 4.96 -4.77
CA ASP A 208 24.68 4.31 -5.53
C ASP A 208 24.49 4.48 -7.05
N SER A 209 25.40 3.88 -7.82
CA SER A 209 25.37 3.87 -9.29
C SER A 209 24.19 3.09 -9.88
N GLU A 210 23.55 2.21 -9.10
CA GLU A 210 22.36 1.46 -9.48
C GLU A 210 21.06 2.17 -9.08
N SER A 211 21.14 3.41 -8.59
CA SER A 211 19.98 4.19 -8.11
C SER A 211 19.27 3.62 -6.88
N ARG A 212 20.01 2.88 -6.06
CA ARG A 212 19.52 2.42 -4.75
C ARG A 212 19.91 3.44 -3.68
N LEU A 213 18.98 3.75 -2.78
CA LEU A 213 19.17 4.68 -1.68
C LEU A 213 20.20 4.14 -0.67
N THR A 214 21.35 4.80 -0.53
CA THR A 214 22.43 4.36 0.36
C THR A 214 22.45 5.10 1.69
N ALA A 215 21.93 6.33 1.75
CA ALA A 215 21.83 7.06 3.01
C ALA A 215 20.73 8.13 3.00
N ILE A 216 20.20 8.42 4.20
CA ILE A 216 19.37 9.58 4.48
C ILE A 216 19.97 10.30 5.68
N THR A 217 20.26 11.59 5.55
CA THR A 217 20.82 12.41 6.63
C THR A 217 19.82 13.48 7.03
N SER A 218 19.44 13.50 8.31
CA SER A 218 18.54 14.51 8.89
C SER A 218 19.21 15.89 8.94
N PRO A 219 18.43 16.97 9.18
CA PRO A 219 19.00 18.29 9.43
C PRO A 219 20.00 18.36 10.58
N ASP A 220 19.86 17.48 11.57
CA ASP A 220 20.71 17.40 12.75
C ASP A 220 21.91 16.46 12.53
N ASN A 221 22.25 16.17 11.27
CA ASN A 221 23.34 15.31 10.81
C ASN A 221 23.23 13.83 11.25
N LYS A 222 22.03 13.37 11.60
CA LYS A 222 21.78 11.97 11.93
C LYS A 222 21.56 11.18 10.66
N THR A 223 22.38 10.16 10.45
CA THR A 223 22.40 9.41 9.17
C THR A 223 21.93 7.98 9.37
N VAL A 224 20.93 7.57 8.59
CA VAL A 224 20.58 6.16 8.39
C VAL A 224 21.21 5.70 7.08
N SER A 225 21.97 4.61 7.11
CA SER A 225 22.64 4.06 5.91
C SER A 225 22.13 2.67 5.55
N PHE A 226 22.17 2.33 4.26
CA PHE A 226 21.70 1.06 3.71
C PHE A 226 22.78 0.39 2.86
N LEU A 227 22.92 -0.93 3.01
CA LEU A 227 23.77 -1.77 2.17
C LEU A 227 22.91 -2.79 1.41
N TYR A 228 23.38 -3.19 0.23
CA TYR A 228 22.67 -4.08 -0.68
C TYR A 228 23.56 -5.23 -1.15
N ASP A 229 22.95 -6.35 -1.52
CA ASP A 229 23.63 -7.43 -2.26
C ASP A 229 23.65 -7.15 -3.78
N LYS A 230 24.29 -8.04 -4.53
CA LYS A 230 24.37 -7.94 -6.01
C LYS A 230 23.01 -8.07 -6.71
N ARG A 231 21.95 -8.51 -6.01
CA ARG A 231 20.57 -8.60 -6.51
C ARG A 231 19.73 -7.38 -6.12
N GLY A 232 20.35 -6.33 -5.56
CA GLY A 232 19.65 -5.10 -5.15
C GLY A 232 18.82 -5.25 -3.87
N ARG A 233 19.00 -6.32 -3.10
CA ARG A 233 18.26 -6.55 -1.86
C ARG A 233 19.03 -5.99 -0.68
N ARG A 234 18.34 -5.31 0.23
CA ARG A 234 18.97 -4.69 1.40
C ARG A 234 19.54 -5.77 2.31
N THR A 235 20.84 -5.70 2.62
CA THR A 235 21.54 -6.62 3.54
C THR A 235 21.77 -6.01 4.92
N LYS A 236 21.88 -4.68 5.01
CA LYS A 236 22.10 -3.98 6.27
C LYS A 236 21.43 -2.61 6.31
N ARG A 237 20.93 -2.22 7.48
CA ARG A 237 20.52 -0.85 7.81
C ARG A 237 21.26 -0.41 9.06
N ILE A 238 21.96 0.71 9.01
CA ILE A 238 22.74 1.26 10.14
C ILE A 238 22.06 2.55 10.60
N ASN A 239 21.78 2.67 11.89
CA ASN A 239 21.04 3.79 12.47
C ASN A 239 21.97 4.78 13.19
N PRO A 240 21.53 6.03 13.42
CA PRO A 240 22.37 7.08 14.01
C PRO A 240 22.86 6.78 15.43
N ASN A 241 22.09 6.04 16.23
CA ASN A 241 22.48 5.62 17.58
C ASN A 241 23.46 4.44 17.60
N GLY A 242 23.94 3.97 16.44
CA GLY A 242 24.87 2.86 16.33
C GLY A 242 24.21 1.48 16.24
N THR A 243 22.92 1.36 16.57
CA THR A 243 22.19 0.11 16.32
C THR A 243 22.10 -0.17 14.81
N TYR A 244 21.93 -1.44 14.44
CA TYR A 244 21.78 -1.83 13.04
C TYR A 244 20.91 -3.08 12.88
N ALA A 245 20.30 -3.21 11.71
CA ALA A 245 19.55 -4.40 11.30
C ALA A 245 20.29 -5.12 10.17
N GLU A 246 20.39 -6.45 10.26
CA GLU A 246 20.93 -7.32 9.22
C GLU A 246 19.81 -8.17 8.62
N TYR A 247 19.79 -8.26 7.29
CA TYR A 247 18.78 -8.97 6.51
C TYR A 247 19.43 -10.15 5.82
N ASN A 248 18.96 -11.35 6.14
CA ASN A 248 19.47 -12.59 5.58
C ASN A 248 18.46 -13.14 4.57
N TYR A 249 18.95 -13.72 3.48
CA TYR A 249 18.10 -14.27 2.42
C TYR A 249 18.45 -15.73 2.17
N SER A 250 17.43 -16.54 1.91
CA SER A 250 17.57 -17.91 1.38
C SER A 250 17.02 -17.90 -0.03
N GLY A 251 17.92 -18.00 -1.02
CA GLY A 251 17.52 -17.86 -2.41
C GLY A 251 17.03 -16.44 -2.71
N SER A 252 15.78 -16.26 -3.15
CA SER A 252 15.10 -14.98 -3.38
C SER A 252 14.37 -14.44 -2.14
N ARG A 253 14.07 -15.30 -1.16
CA ARG A 253 13.22 -14.99 0.01
C ARG A 253 14.01 -14.44 1.19
N LEU A 254 13.41 -13.52 1.94
CA LEU A 254 13.96 -13.02 3.21
C LEU A 254 13.90 -14.15 4.25
N ALA A 255 15.05 -14.65 4.71
CA ALA A 255 15.14 -15.71 5.70
C ALA A 255 15.13 -15.18 7.14
N GLY A 256 15.55 -13.93 7.37
CA GLY A 256 15.48 -13.34 8.70
C GLY A 256 15.94 -11.89 8.78
N ILE A 257 15.58 -11.25 9.90
CA ILE A 257 16.02 -9.90 10.28
C ILE A 257 16.58 -9.97 11.71
N THR A 258 17.78 -9.45 11.92
CA THR A 258 18.40 -9.38 13.25
C THR A 258 18.80 -7.93 13.58
N HIS A 259 18.29 -7.39 14.67
CA HIS A 259 18.62 -6.07 15.20
C HIS A 259 19.66 -6.19 16.30
N LYS A 260 20.73 -5.40 16.16
CA LYS A 260 21.90 -5.43 17.04
C LYS A 260 22.27 -4.03 17.52
N LYS A 261 22.79 -3.97 18.73
CA LYS A 261 23.53 -2.83 19.28
C LYS A 261 24.82 -2.61 18.49
N SER A 262 25.44 -1.44 18.64
CA SER A 262 26.75 -1.14 18.05
C SER A 262 27.82 -2.14 18.53
N SER A 263 27.68 -2.65 19.76
CA SER A 263 28.49 -3.74 20.33
C SER A 263 28.36 -5.09 19.62
N GLY A 264 27.33 -5.27 18.77
CA GLY A 264 26.97 -6.54 18.15
C GLY A 264 25.98 -7.38 18.97
N THR A 265 25.59 -6.95 20.16
CA THR A 265 24.57 -7.63 20.98
C THR A 265 23.22 -7.62 20.28
N VAL A 266 22.63 -8.80 20.06
CA VAL A 266 21.28 -8.95 19.50
C VAL A 266 20.24 -8.58 20.57
N PHE A 267 19.26 -7.76 20.21
CA PHE A 267 18.13 -7.43 21.09
C PHE A 267 16.76 -7.69 20.46
N LEU A 268 16.67 -7.81 19.13
CA LEU A 268 15.50 -8.36 18.44
C LEU A 268 15.95 -9.25 17.28
N SER A 269 15.31 -10.38 17.07
CA SER A 269 15.59 -11.27 15.94
C SER A 269 14.32 -11.95 15.44
N TYR A 270 14.27 -12.23 14.14
CA TYR A 270 13.16 -12.92 13.49
C TYR A 270 13.71 -13.80 12.37
N SER A 271 13.47 -15.10 12.44
CA SER A 271 13.76 -16.07 11.36
C SER A 271 12.46 -16.61 10.79
N TYR A 272 12.37 -16.72 9.46
CA TYR A 272 11.16 -17.05 8.73
C TYR A 272 11.28 -18.42 8.08
N THR A 273 10.30 -19.30 8.34
CA THR A 273 10.12 -20.54 7.58
C THR A 273 8.89 -20.44 6.71
N TYR A 274 9.03 -20.86 5.46
CA TYR A 274 7.99 -20.78 4.45
C TYR A 274 7.49 -22.17 4.06
N ASP A 275 6.24 -22.25 3.61
CA ASP A 275 5.80 -23.37 2.78
C ASP A 275 6.29 -23.19 1.31
N ASN A 276 5.94 -24.13 0.44
CA ASN A 276 6.41 -24.10 -0.95
C ASN A 276 5.78 -22.92 -1.72
N ALA A 277 4.54 -22.55 -1.40
CA ALA A 277 3.86 -21.39 -1.97
C ALA A 277 4.34 -20.03 -1.43
N GLY A 278 5.22 -20.01 -0.42
CA GLY A 278 5.79 -18.78 0.13
C GLY A 278 4.98 -18.15 1.27
N ASN A 279 4.06 -18.88 1.87
CA ASN A 279 3.42 -18.47 3.12
C ASN A 279 4.35 -18.74 4.30
N ILE A 280 4.47 -17.79 5.22
CA ILE A 280 5.23 -17.97 6.47
C ILE A 280 4.47 -18.93 7.39
N ILE A 281 5.02 -20.11 7.63
CA ILE A 281 4.45 -21.12 8.56
C ILE A 281 5.09 -21.04 9.95
N LYS A 282 6.23 -20.36 10.07
CA LYS A 282 6.92 -20.19 11.36
C LYS A 282 7.71 -18.89 11.40
N ILE A 283 7.62 -18.19 12.52
CA ILE A 283 8.53 -17.11 12.91
C ILE A 283 9.22 -17.51 14.20
N THR A 284 10.54 -17.60 14.21
CA THR A 284 11.32 -17.79 15.44
C THR A 284 11.97 -16.47 15.81
N GLY A 285 11.55 -15.91 16.95
CA GLY A 285 12.22 -14.78 17.60
C GLY A 285 13.14 -15.21 18.74
N ALA A 286 13.66 -14.23 19.50
CA ALA A 286 14.55 -14.50 20.63
C ALA A 286 13.84 -15.25 21.76
N ASP A 287 12.66 -14.78 22.16
CA ASP A 287 11.95 -15.27 23.35
C ASP A 287 10.69 -16.09 23.02
N GLU A 288 10.25 -16.07 21.76
CA GLU A 288 9.02 -16.70 21.32
C GLU A 288 9.15 -17.27 19.89
N THR A 289 8.52 -18.42 19.67
CA THR A 289 8.25 -19.00 18.35
C THR A 289 6.76 -18.93 18.04
N LYS A 290 6.43 -18.48 16.84
CA LYS A 290 5.07 -18.36 16.31
C LYS A 290 4.88 -19.38 15.20
N ASN A 291 3.94 -20.31 15.35
CA ASN A 291 3.62 -21.30 14.31
C ASN A 291 2.27 -20.96 13.69
N TYR A 292 2.17 -21.07 12.36
CA TYR A 292 0.99 -20.67 11.60
C TYR A 292 0.48 -21.82 10.73
N SER A 293 -0.84 -21.99 10.72
CA SER A 293 -1.54 -22.90 9.82
C SER A 293 -2.53 -22.13 8.97
N TYR A 294 -2.69 -22.58 7.72
CA TYR A 294 -3.57 -21.96 6.74
C TYR A 294 -4.59 -22.96 6.21
N ASP A 295 -5.74 -22.47 5.76
CA ASP A 295 -6.66 -23.28 4.97
C ASP A 295 -6.18 -23.44 3.52
N GLN A 296 -6.93 -24.20 2.72
CA GLN A 296 -6.62 -24.45 1.31
C GLN A 296 -6.68 -23.18 0.45
N THR A 297 -7.30 -22.09 0.96
CA THR A 297 -7.31 -20.77 0.33
C THR A 297 -6.19 -19.84 0.82
N TYR A 298 -5.31 -20.34 1.70
CA TYR A 298 -4.24 -19.62 2.38
C TYR A 298 -4.69 -18.59 3.42
N ARG A 299 -5.95 -18.65 3.89
CA ARG A 299 -6.39 -17.85 5.03
C ARG A 299 -5.82 -18.44 6.31
N LEU A 300 -5.39 -17.59 7.24
CA LEU A 300 -4.81 -18.01 8.51
C LEU A 300 -5.89 -18.66 9.38
N ILE A 301 -5.76 -19.94 9.71
CA ILE A 301 -6.72 -20.67 10.57
C ILE A 301 -6.20 -20.92 11.98
N ARG A 302 -4.88 -20.84 12.21
CA ARG A 302 -4.30 -21.02 13.53
C ARG A 302 -2.98 -20.28 13.70
N ALA A 303 -2.77 -19.69 14.87
CA ALA A 303 -1.49 -19.16 15.31
C ALA A 303 -1.19 -19.62 16.75
N ASP A 304 -0.10 -20.37 16.91
CA ASP A 304 0.39 -20.84 18.21
C ASP A 304 1.62 -20.03 18.62
N TYR A 305 1.62 -19.51 19.85
CA TYR A 305 2.66 -18.67 20.39
C TYR A 305 3.36 -19.40 21.54
N VAL A 306 4.58 -19.84 21.27
CA VAL A 306 5.34 -20.77 22.10
C VAL A 306 6.55 -20.05 22.66
N SER A 307 6.64 -19.94 23.99
CA SER A 307 7.79 -19.34 24.67
C SER A 307 9.08 -20.12 24.39
N ALA A 308 10.23 -19.51 24.72
CA ALA A 308 11.53 -20.18 24.70
C ALA A 308 11.58 -21.46 25.55
N SER A 309 10.76 -21.57 26.61
CA SER A 309 10.64 -22.79 27.43
C SER A 309 9.78 -23.89 26.82
N GLY A 310 9.21 -23.65 25.63
CA GLY A 310 8.30 -24.59 24.96
C GLY A 310 6.84 -24.50 25.44
N THR A 311 6.50 -23.53 26.29
CA THR A 311 5.12 -23.34 26.79
C THR A 311 4.31 -22.57 25.76
N THR A 312 3.12 -23.07 25.41
CA THR A 312 2.21 -22.31 24.55
C THR A 312 1.46 -21.28 25.39
N ASN A 313 1.78 -19.99 25.22
CA ASN A 313 1.22 -18.88 25.99
C ASN A 313 -0.10 -18.35 25.39
N LEU A 314 -0.24 -18.47 24.08
CA LEU A 314 -1.41 -18.02 23.34
C LEU A 314 -1.68 -18.97 22.17
N ILE A 315 -2.96 -19.29 21.98
CA ILE A 315 -3.49 -19.95 20.79
C ILE A 315 -4.60 -19.08 20.22
N GLU A 316 -4.48 -18.79 18.94
CA GLU A 316 -5.53 -18.15 18.14
C GLU A 316 -6.01 -19.14 17.08
N GLU A 317 -7.32 -19.34 16.98
CA GLU A 317 -7.96 -20.14 15.94
C GLU A 317 -9.00 -19.29 15.21
N PHE A 318 -9.07 -19.43 13.89
CA PHE A 318 -9.93 -18.61 13.03
C PHE A 318 -10.72 -19.49 12.07
N SER A 319 -12.01 -19.19 11.94
CA SER A 319 -12.87 -19.78 10.91
C SER A 319 -13.44 -18.68 10.02
N TYR A 320 -13.62 -19.01 8.73
CA TYR A 320 -14.12 -18.07 7.73
C TYR A 320 -15.33 -18.66 7.01
N ASP A 321 -16.24 -17.80 6.57
CA ASP A 321 -17.24 -18.18 5.57
C ASP A 321 -16.57 -18.34 4.17
N PRO A 322 -17.30 -18.85 3.17
CA PRO A 322 -16.76 -18.95 1.81
C PRO A 322 -16.30 -17.61 1.21
N ALA A 323 -16.96 -16.49 1.53
CA ALA A 323 -16.53 -15.16 1.07
C ALA A 323 -15.26 -14.63 1.80
N GLY A 324 -14.78 -15.28 2.86
CA GLY A 324 -13.59 -14.86 3.60
C GLY A 324 -13.87 -13.90 4.76
N ASN A 325 -15.13 -13.74 5.16
CA ASN A 325 -15.46 -13.07 6.41
C ASN A 325 -15.11 -13.98 7.59
N MET A 326 -14.43 -13.45 8.62
CA MET A 326 -14.08 -14.22 9.80
C MET A 326 -15.32 -14.45 10.67
N ILE A 327 -15.83 -15.67 10.72
CA ILE A 327 -17.08 -16.05 11.43
C ILE A 327 -16.82 -16.57 12.85
N GLU A 328 -15.59 -17.01 13.13
CA GLU A 328 -15.20 -17.42 14.48
C GLU A 328 -13.76 -16.98 14.73
N TYR A 329 -13.53 -16.40 15.92
CA TYR A 329 -12.20 -16.15 16.47
C TYR A 329 -12.14 -16.73 17.87
N LYS A 330 -11.25 -17.69 18.09
CA LYS A 330 -11.07 -18.35 19.37
C LYS A 330 -9.69 -18.04 19.93
N LYS A 331 -9.66 -17.43 21.12
CA LYS A 331 -8.44 -17.04 21.83
C LYS A 331 -8.33 -17.81 23.13
N ASN A 332 -7.33 -18.67 23.27
CA ASN A 332 -7.14 -19.52 24.46
C ASN A 332 -8.42 -20.27 24.91
N GLY A 333 -9.19 -20.81 23.95
CA GLY A 333 -10.44 -21.49 24.25
C GLY A 333 -11.69 -20.61 24.26
N VAL A 334 -11.55 -19.29 24.42
CA VAL A 334 -12.67 -18.34 24.45
C VAL A 334 -13.10 -18.00 23.03
N VAL A 335 -14.36 -18.30 22.70
CA VAL A 335 -14.90 -18.18 21.34
C VAL A 335 -15.67 -16.87 21.16
N THR A 336 -15.28 -16.11 20.12
CA THR A 336 -16.06 -14.99 19.57
C THR A 336 -16.68 -15.42 18.26
N VAL A 337 -18.01 -15.48 18.19
CA VAL A 337 -18.75 -15.81 16.97
C VAL A 337 -19.19 -14.52 16.32
N MET A 338 -18.99 -14.39 15.01
CA MET A 338 -19.28 -13.21 14.21
C MET A 338 -20.33 -13.52 13.14
N GLN A 339 -21.27 -12.61 12.95
CA GLN A 339 -22.36 -12.73 11.99
C GLN A 339 -22.31 -11.57 10.99
N TYR A 340 -22.45 -11.91 9.71
CA TYR A 340 -22.41 -10.97 8.60
C TYR A 340 -23.71 -10.98 7.83
N ASP A 341 -24.06 -9.83 7.24
CA ASP A 341 -25.19 -9.74 6.32
C ASP A 341 -24.79 -10.09 4.88
N ALA A 342 -25.73 -9.98 3.93
CA ALA A 342 -25.49 -10.27 2.52
C ALA A 342 -24.46 -9.34 1.86
N ASP A 343 -24.19 -8.19 2.49
CA ASP A 343 -23.20 -7.21 2.11
C ASP A 343 -21.90 -7.40 2.92
N ASP A 344 -21.62 -8.58 3.44
CA ASP A 344 -20.39 -8.86 4.20
C ASP A 344 -20.16 -7.87 5.38
N LYS A 345 -21.20 -7.19 5.89
CA LYS A 345 -21.10 -6.26 7.02
C LYS A 345 -21.18 -7.07 8.30
N LEU A 346 -20.20 -6.93 9.20
CA LEU A 346 -20.26 -7.54 10.53
C LEU A 346 -21.41 -6.88 11.31
N VAL A 347 -22.53 -7.57 11.49
CA VAL A 347 -23.75 -7.05 12.15
C VAL A 347 -23.84 -7.43 13.62
N SER A 348 -23.17 -8.50 14.03
CA SER A 348 -23.12 -8.95 15.43
C SER A 348 -21.86 -9.77 15.70
N ASP A 349 -21.35 -9.71 16.92
CA ASP A 349 -20.46 -10.72 17.50
C ASP A 349 -21.02 -11.27 18.83
N THR A 350 -20.23 -12.01 19.61
CA THR A 350 -20.64 -12.55 20.91
C THR A 350 -21.11 -11.46 21.89
N GLU A 351 -20.49 -10.28 21.88
CA GLU A 351 -20.69 -9.22 22.88
C GLU A 351 -21.41 -7.98 22.35
N PHE A 352 -21.37 -7.75 21.03
CA PHE A 352 -21.81 -6.50 20.41
C PHE A 352 -22.72 -6.72 19.20
N ASN A 353 -23.61 -5.75 18.99
CA ASN A 353 -24.29 -5.52 17.71
C ASN A 353 -23.63 -4.34 17.00
N TYR A 354 -23.70 -4.31 15.68
CA TYR A 354 -23.07 -3.28 14.84
C TYR A 354 -24.11 -2.69 13.89
N ALA A 355 -24.26 -1.36 13.92
CA ALA A 355 -25.19 -0.62 13.07
C ALA A 355 -24.45 0.15 11.98
N TYR A 356 -24.96 0.11 10.75
CA TYR A 356 -24.40 0.79 9.59
C TYR A 356 -25.44 1.74 8.98
N ASP A 357 -24.98 2.75 8.24
CA ASP A 357 -25.86 3.52 7.37
C ASP A 357 -26.14 2.78 6.04
N LEU A 358 -26.99 3.35 5.17
CA LEU A 358 -27.38 2.71 3.91
C LEU A 358 -26.20 2.65 2.93
N ALA A 359 -25.25 3.58 3.03
CA ALA A 359 -23.99 3.53 2.29
C ALA A 359 -23.00 2.47 2.83
N GLY A 360 -23.34 1.76 3.91
CA GLY A 360 -22.51 0.70 4.47
C GLY A 360 -21.34 1.21 5.29
N LYS A 361 -21.41 2.39 5.90
CA LYS A 361 -20.40 2.86 6.85
C LYS A 361 -20.83 2.49 8.27
N LEU A 362 -19.93 1.88 9.05
CA LEU A 362 -20.21 1.52 10.45
C LEU A 362 -20.52 2.81 11.22
N ARG A 363 -21.66 2.90 11.89
CA ARG A 363 -22.04 4.04 12.72
C ARG A 363 -21.91 3.77 14.19
N GLN A 364 -22.28 2.58 14.66
CA GLN A 364 -22.31 2.26 16.09
C GLN A 364 -21.92 0.81 16.35
N LYS A 365 -21.17 0.60 17.44
CA LYS A 365 -20.97 -0.67 18.12
C LYS A 365 -21.75 -0.60 19.44
N ILE A 366 -22.64 -1.55 19.66
CA ILE A 366 -23.63 -1.53 20.74
C ILE A 366 -23.44 -2.77 21.59
N ARG A 367 -23.19 -2.61 22.88
CA ARG A 367 -22.98 -3.71 23.81
C ARG A 367 -24.30 -4.44 24.08
N LYS A 368 -24.32 -5.77 23.94
CA LYS A 368 -25.54 -6.58 24.10
C LYS A 368 -26.04 -6.65 25.54
N SER A 369 -25.14 -6.56 26.52
CA SER A 369 -25.48 -6.72 27.94
C SER A 369 -26.38 -5.61 28.48
N ASP A 370 -26.20 -4.38 27.98
CA ASP A 370 -26.86 -3.17 28.48
C ASP A 370 -27.42 -2.26 27.38
N ASN A 371 -27.26 -2.63 26.11
CA ASN A 371 -27.68 -1.88 24.92
C ASN A 371 -27.07 -0.47 24.83
N THR A 372 -25.89 -0.26 25.41
CA THR A 372 -25.17 1.01 25.33
C THR A 372 -24.28 1.08 24.10
N VAL A 373 -24.10 2.28 23.53
CA VAL A 373 -23.15 2.50 22.43
C VAL A 373 -21.74 2.58 23.02
N SER A 374 -20.89 1.60 22.72
CA SER A 374 -19.50 1.57 23.16
C SER A 374 -18.55 2.29 22.20
N GLU A 375 -18.93 2.37 20.93
CA GLU A 375 -18.14 3.02 19.88
C GLU A 375 -19.08 3.64 18.84
N ALA A 376 -18.83 4.87 18.43
CA ALA A 376 -19.56 5.56 17.36
C ALA A 376 -18.59 6.19 16.35
N HIS A 377 -18.97 6.19 15.08
CA HIS A 377 -18.17 6.72 13.97
C HIS A 377 -18.94 7.72 13.13
N ASP A 378 -18.32 8.86 12.88
CA ASP A 378 -18.78 9.83 11.91
C ASP A 378 -17.78 9.95 10.75
N TYR A 379 -18.32 10.22 9.56
CA TYR A 379 -17.56 10.28 8.32
C TYR A 379 -17.70 11.65 7.68
N GLY A 380 -16.61 12.12 7.07
CA GLY A 380 -16.58 13.33 6.26
C GLY A 380 -17.25 13.15 4.91
N TRP A 381 -17.30 14.25 4.15
CA TRP A 381 -17.87 14.30 2.79
C TRP A 381 -17.11 13.41 1.79
N ASP A 382 -15.86 13.06 2.11
CA ASP A 382 -14.95 12.23 1.32
C ASP A 382 -14.96 10.76 1.77
N ASN A 383 -15.96 10.35 2.57
CA ASN A 383 -16.11 9.00 3.16
C ASN A 383 -14.98 8.56 4.10
N ARG A 384 -14.08 9.45 4.55
CA ARG A 384 -13.09 9.13 5.59
C ARG A 384 -13.67 9.34 6.98
N THR A 385 -13.22 8.55 7.96
CA THR A 385 -13.65 8.68 9.35
C THR A 385 -13.20 10.04 9.90
N ALA A 386 -14.14 10.93 10.19
CA ALA A 386 -13.90 12.27 10.72
C ALA A 386 -13.94 12.29 12.25
N LYS A 387 -14.66 11.36 12.88
CA LYS A 387 -14.75 11.27 14.34
C LYS A 387 -14.96 9.83 14.80
N ILE A 388 -14.34 9.49 15.93
CA ILE A 388 -14.60 8.26 16.67
C ILE A 388 -14.86 8.64 18.12
N SER A 389 -16.01 8.23 18.65
CA SER A 389 -16.32 8.31 20.09
C SER A 389 -16.27 6.89 20.64
N ALA A 390 -15.33 6.59 21.53
CA ALA A 390 -15.16 5.24 22.10
C ALA A 390 -15.11 5.33 23.62
N GLU A 391 -16.11 4.76 24.28
CA GLU A 391 -16.35 4.91 25.73
C GLU A 391 -16.31 6.40 26.13
N ASN A 392 -15.29 6.83 26.88
CA ASN A 392 -15.12 8.23 27.33
C ASN A 392 -14.09 9.03 26.51
N LYS A 393 -13.56 8.48 25.42
CA LYS A 393 -12.55 9.13 24.57
C LYS A 393 -13.19 9.58 23.26
N VAL A 394 -12.79 10.77 22.79
CA VAL A 394 -13.21 11.31 21.50
C VAL A 394 -11.98 11.63 20.67
N PHE A 395 -11.98 11.12 19.45
CA PHE A 395 -10.95 11.36 18.44
C PHE A 395 -11.58 12.06 17.25
N GLU A 396 -11.07 13.23 16.88
CA GLU A 396 -11.54 14.00 15.72
C GLU A 396 -10.40 14.19 14.72
N TYR A 397 -10.71 14.13 13.43
CA TYR A 397 -9.73 14.10 12.35
C TYR A 397 -10.07 15.09 11.26
N GLN A 398 -9.05 15.73 10.71
CA GLN A 398 -9.17 16.54 9.51
C GLN A 398 -8.25 16.00 8.43
N TYR A 399 -8.74 16.04 7.20
CA TYR A 399 -8.04 15.54 6.03
C TYR A 399 -7.80 16.69 5.05
N ASP A 400 -6.68 16.64 4.35
CA ASP A 400 -6.50 17.48 3.18
C ASP A 400 -7.25 16.90 1.96
N VAL A 401 -7.28 17.69 0.91
CA VAL A 401 -7.87 17.35 -0.40
C VAL A 401 -7.18 16.19 -1.13
N LEU A 402 -6.03 15.71 -0.64
CA LEU A 402 -5.38 14.48 -1.13
C LEU A 402 -5.75 13.27 -0.26
N GLY A 403 -6.48 13.47 0.84
CA GLY A 403 -6.89 12.42 1.75
C GLY A 403 -5.90 12.10 2.87
N ARG A 404 -4.90 12.96 3.09
CA ARG A 404 -3.94 12.79 4.19
C ARG A 404 -4.54 13.36 5.46
N ARG A 405 -4.40 12.63 6.58
CA ARG A 405 -4.89 13.08 7.89
C ARG A 405 -3.97 14.15 8.47
N ILE A 406 -4.27 15.41 8.17
CA ILE A 406 -3.45 16.58 8.54
C ILE A 406 -3.70 17.08 9.96
N SER A 407 -4.77 16.63 10.62
CA SER A 407 -4.97 16.91 12.04
C SER A 407 -5.67 15.75 12.74
N LYS A 408 -5.28 15.55 13.99
CA LYS A 408 -6.00 14.72 14.96
C LYS A 408 -6.19 15.48 16.26
N THR A 409 -7.35 15.33 16.87
CA THR A 409 -7.66 15.86 18.20
C THR A 409 -8.04 14.70 19.09
N GLU A 410 -7.33 14.52 20.19
CA GLU A 410 -7.64 13.54 21.23
C GLU A 410 -7.88 14.29 22.55
N ASN A 411 -9.05 14.09 23.16
CA ASN A 411 -9.42 14.75 24.43
C ASN A 411 -9.21 16.28 24.41
N ASN A 412 -9.57 16.94 23.30
CA ASN A 412 -9.39 18.37 23.00
C ASN A 412 -7.94 18.85 22.80
N ILE A 413 -6.97 17.94 22.68
CA ILE A 413 -5.59 18.27 22.32
C ILE A 413 -5.41 18.02 20.83
N ALA A 414 -5.29 19.10 20.07
CA ALA A 414 -5.09 19.05 18.62
C ALA A 414 -3.60 18.96 18.26
N THR A 415 -3.28 17.98 17.41
CA THR A 415 -1.99 17.82 16.73
C THR A 415 -2.19 18.03 15.25
N SER A 416 -1.38 18.89 14.64
CA SER A 416 -1.32 19.09 13.19
C SER A 416 -0.13 18.33 12.60
N ILE A 417 -0.28 17.81 11.39
CA ILE A 417 0.70 16.92 10.76
C ILE A 417 1.07 17.48 9.38
N LEU A 418 2.37 17.70 9.16
CA LEU A 418 2.95 17.99 7.85
C LEU A 418 3.41 16.69 7.20
N PHE A 419 3.07 16.48 5.93
CA PHE A 419 3.39 15.26 5.18
C PHE A 419 4.45 15.49 4.10
N ASP A 420 5.28 14.47 3.88
CA ASP A 420 6.13 14.30 2.70
C ASP A 420 5.58 13.12 1.87
N GLY A 421 4.86 13.44 0.80
CA GLY A 421 4.03 12.45 0.09
C GLY A 421 2.95 11.89 1.03
N ASP A 422 2.98 10.57 1.24
CA ASP A 422 2.06 9.80 2.11
C ASP A 422 2.59 9.53 3.52
N ASN A 423 3.82 9.95 3.82
CA ASN A 423 4.49 9.76 5.09
C ASN A 423 4.39 11.04 5.93
N ALA A 424 4.06 10.92 7.22
CA ALA A 424 4.13 12.07 8.11
C ALA A 424 5.60 12.48 8.27
N TYR A 425 5.85 13.78 8.28
CA TYR A 425 7.18 14.34 8.43
C TYR A 425 7.33 15.08 9.76
N GLN A 426 6.38 15.94 10.12
CA GLN A 426 6.43 16.71 11.37
C GLN A 426 5.06 16.80 12.02
N GLU A 427 5.05 16.78 13.34
CA GLU A 427 3.89 17.11 14.17
C GLU A 427 4.06 18.47 14.82
N TYR A 428 2.94 19.18 14.99
CA TYR A 428 2.88 20.46 15.69
C TYR A 428 1.72 20.47 16.68
N ASN A 429 1.93 21.16 17.81
CA ASN A 429 0.87 21.45 18.76
C ASN A 429 -0.02 22.62 18.29
N ALA A 430 -1.01 22.99 19.11
CA ALA A 430 -1.94 24.09 18.81
C ALA A 430 -1.27 25.48 18.74
N SER A 431 -0.11 25.70 19.36
CA SER A 431 0.68 26.94 19.22
C SER A 431 1.54 26.98 17.95
N GLY A 432 1.57 25.90 17.16
CA GLY A 432 2.38 25.79 15.95
C GLY A 432 3.84 25.39 16.22
N GLU A 433 4.16 24.97 17.44
CA GLU A 433 5.49 24.47 17.79
C GLU A 433 5.62 23.01 17.38
N LYS A 434 6.75 22.65 16.76
CA LYS A 434 7.04 21.29 16.33
C LYS A 434 7.23 20.39 17.56
N THR A 435 6.41 19.34 17.69
CA THR A 435 6.46 18.37 18.79
C THR A 435 7.21 17.09 18.44
N ALA A 436 7.17 16.69 17.17
CA ALA A 436 7.89 15.53 16.66
C ALA A 436 8.35 15.73 15.21
N GLU A 437 9.41 15.03 14.84
CA GLU A 437 9.90 14.92 13.46
C GLU A 437 10.21 13.47 13.14
N TYR A 438 9.85 13.02 11.94
CA TYR A 438 10.01 11.64 11.48
C TYR A 438 10.91 11.57 10.27
N MET A 439 11.79 10.57 10.26
CA MET A 439 12.53 10.16 9.08
C MET A 439 11.94 8.85 8.56
N PHE A 440 11.52 8.85 7.31
CA PHE A 440 11.11 7.66 6.57
C PHE A 440 12.13 7.33 5.49
N SER A 441 12.12 6.08 5.04
CA SER A 441 12.74 5.76 3.75
C SER A 441 11.92 6.37 2.60
N GLU A 442 12.31 6.09 1.35
CA GLU A 442 11.47 6.42 0.18
C GLU A 442 10.21 5.56 0.08
N ARG A 443 10.09 4.50 0.89
CA ARG A 443 8.90 3.65 0.96
C ARG A 443 7.87 4.23 1.93
N ILE A 444 6.61 3.94 1.66
CA ILE A 444 5.53 4.15 2.63
C ILE A 444 5.64 3.12 3.75
N ASP A 445 5.27 3.54 4.97
CA ASP A 445 5.22 2.69 6.17
C ASP A 445 6.58 2.14 6.61
N GLU A 446 7.65 2.87 6.30
CA GLU A 446 9.00 2.54 6.76
C GLU A 446 9.59 3.69 7.61
N PRO A 447 9.05 3.93 8.81
CA PRO A 447 9.65 4.88 9.74
C PRO A 447 11.04 4.36 10.17
N LEU A 448 12.01 5.25 10.21
CA LEU A 448 13.41 4.96 10.52
C LEU A 448 13.83 5.61 11.84
N LEU A 449 13.48 6.89 12.02
CA LEU A 449 13.84 7.71 13.17
C LEU A 449 12.66 8.60 13.58
N MET A 450 12.49 8.84 14.87
CA MET A 450 11.67 9.90 15.44
C MET A 450 12.53 10.79 16.33
N THR A 451 12.42 12.10 16.18
CA THR A 451 12.93 13.08 17.13
C THR A 451 11.74 13.69 17.88
N LYS A 452 11.67 13.51 19.20
CA LYS A 452 10.57 14.00 20.05
C LYS A 452 11.14 14.48 21.38
N GLY A 453 10.74 15.67 21.84
CA GLY A 453 11.27 16.27 23.07
C GLY A 453 12.79 16.48 23.08
N GLY A 454 13.41 16.65 21.90
CA GLY A 454 14.87 16.78 21.75
C GLY A 454 15.64 15.46 21.88
N GLN A 455 14.94 14.33 22.03
CA GLN A 455 15.52 12.99 22.07
C GLN A 455 15.26 12.26 20.75
N GLU A 456 16.14 11.30 20.43
CA GLU A 456 16.07 10.50 19.22
C GLU A 456 15.71 9.05 19.52
N TYR A 457 14.83 8.51 18.68
CA TYR A 457 14.33 7.16 18.81
C TYR A 457 14.38 6.45 17.46
N THR A 458 15.03 5.30 17.42
CA THR A 458 15.19 4.49 16.21
C THR A 458 14.12 3.41 16.15
N TYR A 459 13.45 3.26 15.01
CA TYR A 459 12.40 2.26 14.81
C TYR A 459 12.98 0.90 14.39
N HIS A 460 12.54 -0.18 15.04
CA HIS A 460 12.91 -1.57 14.68
C HIS A 460 11.68 -2.33 14.19
N GLN A 461 11.78 -2.92 12.99
CA GLN A 461 10.64 -3.52 12.29
C GLN A 461 10.90 -5.00 11.92
N ASN A 462 9.81 -5.75 11.72
CA ASN A 462 9.84 -7.11 11.16
C ASN A 462 9.60 -7.12 9.62
N HIS A 463 9.40 -8.30 9.03
CA HIS A 463 9.19 -8.50 7.59
C HIS A 463 7.96 -7.77 7.02
N LEU A 464 6.92 -7.53 7.83
CA LEU A 464 5.75 -6.78 7.40
C LEU A 464 5.96 -5.26 7.48
N GLY A 465 7.05 -4.79 8.10
CA GLY A 465 7.19 -3.40 8.51
C GLY A 465 6.47 -3.08 9.83
N THR A 466 5.96 -4.08 10.55
CA THR A 466 5.42 -3.87 11.89
C THR A 466 6.53 -3.39 12.83
N VAL A 467 6.27 -2.29 13.54
CA VAL A 467 7.18 -1.76 14.55
C VAL A 467 7.17 -2.67 15.76
N MET A 468 8.30 -3.29 16.04
CA MET A 468 8.51 -4.25 17.13
C MET A 468 9.17 -3.60 18.35
N GLY A 469 9.82 -2.45 18.17
CA GLY A 469 10.38 -1.68 19.28
C GLY A 469 11.08 -0.41 18.83
N LEU A 470 11.38 0.46 19.78
CA LEU A 470 12.16 1.69 19.58
C LEU A 470 13.37 1.66 20.50
N THR A 471 14.54 2.06 20.01
CA THR A 471 15.72 2.29 20.87
C THR A 471 16.03 3.77 21.03
N GLY A 472 16.48 4.18 22.22
CA GLY A 472 17.00 5.53 22.48
C GLY A 472 18.45 5.71 22.01
N GLU A 473 19.06 6.86 22.32
CA GLU A 473 20.47 7.13 22.02
C GLU A 473 21.45 6.19 22.77
N ASP A 474 21.02 5.62 23.90
CA ASP A 474 21.76 4.64 24.70
C ASP A 474 21.64 3.19 24.18
N GLU A 475 21.01 3.02 23.01
CA GLU A 475 20.75 1.73 22.35
C GLU A 475 19.84 0.77 23.15
N ASN A 476 19.18 1.23 24.21
CA ASN A 476 18.24 0.43 24.98
C ASN A 476 16.83 0.57 24.40
N LEU A 477 16.06 -0.52 24.47
CA LEU A 477 14.65 -0.49 24.09
C LEU A 477 13.90 0.43 25.05
N VAL A 478 13.25 1.46 24.51
CA VAL A 478 12.31 2.32 25.23
C VAL A 478 10.87 1.87 25.01
N ASN A 479 10.61 1.29 23.84
CA ASN A 479 9.34 0.63 23.55
C ASN A 479 9.62 -0.78 23.03
N GLU A 480 8.75 -1.72 23.41
CA GLU A 480 8.73 -3.09 22.91
C GLU A 480 7.29 -3.48 22.64
N TYR A 481 7.03 -4.00 21.45
CA TYR A 481 5.69 -4.26 20.97
C TYR A 481 5.45 -5.72 20.65
N GLU A 482 4.31 -6.21 21.09
CA GLU A 482 3.84 -7.55 20.78
C GLU A 482 2.41 -7.52 20.24
N TYR A 483 2.17 -8.20 19.12
CA TYR A 483 0.87 -8.18 18.44
C TYR A 483 0.35 -9.56 18.12
N THR A 484 -0.95 -9.78 18.26
CA THR A 484 -1.70 -10.91 17.66
C THR A 484 -1.57 -10.92 16.14
N ALA A 485 -2.02 -12.02 15.51
CA ALA A 485 -1.93 -12.19 14.07
C ALA A 485 -2.57 -11.01 13.30
N TYR A 486 -3.67 -10.46 13.81
CA TYR A 486 -4.40 -9.32 13.26
C TYR A 486 -4.11 -7.99 13.99
N GLY A 487 -2.97 -7.88 14.67
CA GLY A 487 -2.48 -6.59 15.17
C GLY A 487 -3.05 -6.10 16.50
N MET A 488 -3.73 -6.95 17.29
CA MET A 488 -4.09 -6.57 18.66
C MET A 488 -2.86 -6.61 19.55
N ASP A 489 -2.70 -5.61 20.41
CA ASP A 489 -1.67 -5.64 21.44
C ASP A 489 -1.87 -6.84 22.38
N ARG A 490 -0.76 -7.46 22.80
CA ARG A 490 -0.74 -8.60 23.73
C ARG A 490 0.13 -8.42 24.98
N GLY A 491 0.71 -7.24 25.18
CA GLY A 491 1.65 -7.02 26.27
C GLY A 491 2.77 -6.04 25.95
N SER A 492 2.51 -5.06 25.07
CA SER A 492 3.51 -4.08 24.70
C SER A 492 3.91 -3.18 25.88
N ALA A 493 5.20 -2.86 25.97
CA ALA A 493 5.73 -1.86 26.89
C ALA A 493 6.01 -0.58 26.11
N GLU A 494 5.34 0.52 26.49
CA GLU A 494 5.50 1.82 25.84
C GLU A 494 5.89 2.88 26.86
N ILE A 495 7.11 3.41 26.73
CA ILE A 495 7.61 4.53 27.53
C ILE A 495 7.45 5.84 26.74
N VAL A 496 7.58 5.77 25.41
CA VAL A 496 7.54 6.94 24.52
C VAL A 496 6.35 6.82 23.57
N ASP A 497 5.40 7.74 23.71
CA ASP A 497 4.25 7.85 22.80
C ASP A 497 4.68 8.13 21.36
N GLN A 498 4.09 7.41 20.41
CA GLN A 498 4.46 7.45 19.00
C GLN A 498 3.33 6.95 18.07
N LEU A 499 3.37 7.33 16.79
CA LEU A 499 2.29 7.03 15.85
C LEU A 499 2.23 5.56 15.39
N TYR A 500 3.35 4.98 15.00
CA TYR A 500 3.43 3.80 14.12
C TYR A 500 3.60 2.48 14.87
N GLN A 501 2.61 1.58 14.76
CA GLN A 501 2.61 0.28 15.44
C GLN A 501 2.49 -0.89 14.43
N TYR A 502 1.40 -1.64 14.47
CA TYR A 502 1.18 -2.81 13.62
C TYR A 502 1.22 -2.40 12.13
N THR A 503 2.08 -3.04 11.35
CA THR A 503 2.41 -2.69 9.95
C THR A 503 2.79 -1.21 9.74
N ALA A 504 3.38 -0.59 10.76
CA ALA A 504 3.70 0.83 10.83
C ALA A 504 2.47 1.72 10.58
N ARG A 505 1.34 1.37 11.22
CA ARG A 505 0.08 2.11 11.17
C ARG A 505 -0.27 2.77 12.47
N GLU A 506 -1.05 3.85 12.34
CA GLU A 506 -1.44 4.62 13.49
C GLU A 506 -2.52 3.90 14.30
N LYS A 507 -2.18 3.53 15.53
CA LYS A 507 -3.12 3.06 16.54
C LYS A 507 -3.99 4.23 17.00
N ILE A 508 -5.30 4.01 17.11
CA ILE A 508 -6.27 5.03 17.54
C ILE A 508 -6.55 4.84 19.02
N GLY A 509 -5.74 5.48 19.88
CA GLY A 509 -5.80 5.29 21.33
C GLY A 509 -5.90 3.79 21.70
N ASP A 510 -6.57 3.47 22.80
CA ASP A 510 -6.70 2.06 23.23
C ASP A 510 -7.97 1.37 22.70
N THR A 511 -8.44 1.78 21.53
CA THR A 511 -9.71 1.26 20.95
C THR A 511 -9.55 -0.09 20.26
N GLY A 512 -8.32 -0.53 19.99
CA GLY A 512 -8.03 -1.66 19.10
C GLY A 512 -8.23 -1.33 17.61
N LEU A 513 -8.38 -0.05 17.25
CA LEU A 513 -8.50 0.39 15.87
C LEU A 513 -7.15 0.91 15.34
N HIS A 514 -6.92 0.70 14.05
CA HIS A 514 -5.79 1.28 13.33
C HIS A 514 -6.25 2.08 12.11
N TYR A 515 -5.58 3.18 11.83
CA TYR A 515 -5.80 4.02 10.66
C TYR A 515 -4.91 3.59 9.49
N TYR A 516 -5.55 3.22 8.38
CA TYR A 516 -4.92 2.73 7.15
C TYR A 516 -5.14 3.72 6.00
N ARG A 517 -5.00 5.03 6.23
CA ARG A 517 -5.20 6.10 5.23
C ARG A 517 -6.65 6.24 4.74
N SER A 518 -7.14 5.31 3.92
CA SER A 518 -8.48 5.39 3.33
C SER A 518 -9.58 4.83 4.22
N ARG A 519 -9.21 3.96 5.16
CA ARG A 519 -10.14 3.24 6.05
C ARG A 519 -9.55 3.06 7.45
N VAL A 520 -10.43 2.73 8.39
CA VAL A 520 -10.09 2.30 9.75
C VAL A 520 -10.38 0.80 9.86
N ILE A 521 -9.46 0.05 10.43
CA ILE A 521 -9.58 -1.38 10.69
C ILE A 521 -9.70 -1.64 12.18
N ARG A 522 -10.51 -2.64 12.55
CA ARG A 522 -10.47 -3.22 13.88
C ARG A 522 -9.47 -4.37 13.92
N SER A 523 -8.41 -4.18 14.69
CA SER A 523 -7.46 -5.24 14.98
C SER A 523 -8.15 -6.37 15.73
N GLY A 524 -7.70 -7.60 15.48
CA GLY A 524 -8.28 -8.81 16.08
C GLY A 524 -9.21 -9.56 15.13
N ASN A 525 -10.27 -8.90 14.63
CA ASN A 525 -11.17 -9.52 13.65
C ASN A 525 -10.86 -9.16 12.19
N GLY A 526 -9.94 -8.23 11.96
CA GLY A 526 -9.45 -7.90 10.61
C GLY A 526 -10.52 -7.27 9.71
N ALA A 527 -11.52 -6.60 10.29
CA ALA A 527 -12.62 -6.00 9.55
C ALA A 527 -12.49 -4.47 9.44
N PHE A 528 -12.57 -3.95 8.22
CA PHE A 528 -12.67 -2.51 7.97
C PHE A 528 -14.06 -1.97 8.32
N THR A 529 -14.10 -0.75 8.89
CA THR A 529 -15.34 -0.06 9.30
C THR A 529 -16.24 0.32 8.13
N ARG A 530 -15.72 0.29 6.90
CA ARG A 530 -16.47 0.54 5.66
C ARG A 530 -15.92 -0.27 4.49
N SER A 531 -16.66 -0.29 3.39
CA SER A 531 -16.21 -0.87 2.12
C SER A 531 -14.97 -0.19 1.56
N ASP A 532 -14.21 -0.95 0.79
CA ASP A 532 -13.22 -0.44 -0.15
C ASP A 532 -13.82 0.57 -1.14
N ASP A 533 -13.12 1.66 -1.43
CA ASP A 533 -13.58 2.65 -2.42
C ASP A 533 -13.46 2.15 -3.86
N THR A 534 -12.47 1.29 -4.12
CA THR A 534 -12.26 0.72 -5.46
C THR A 534 -13.33 -0.33 -5.76
N MET A 535 -13.87 -0.96 -4.72
CA MET A 535 -14.88 -2.03 -4.79
C MET A 535 -14.48 -3.20 -5.70
N ASP A 536 -13.20 -3.32 -6.05
CA ASP A 536 -12.68 -4.30 -6.99
C ASP A 536 -12.21 -5.56 -6.24
N GLY A 537 -13.17 -6.33 -5.73
CA GLY A 537 -12.90 -7.54 -4.97
C GLY A 537 -14.18 -8.28 -4.57
N VAL A 538 -14.01 -9.51 -4.08
CA VAL A 538 -15.11 -10.41 -3.69
C VAL A 538 -15.51 -10.19 -2.23
N ASN A 539 -14.52 -9.91 -1.38
CA ASN A 539 -14.69 -9.43 -0.02
C ASN A 539 -14.07 -8.04 0.10
N TRP A 540 -14.89 -7.07 0.43
CA TRP A 540 -14.59 -5.65 0.32
C TRP A 540 -14.37 -4.98 1.69
N ARG A 541 -14.30 -5.80 2.75
CA ARG A 541 -14.02 -5.38 4.14
C ARG A 541 -12.96 -6.20 4.84
N GLY A 542 -12.65 -7.39 4.34
CA GLY A 542 -11.65 -8.27 4.92
C GLY A 542 -10.24 -7.71 4.72
N TYR A 543 -9.47 -7.70 5.80
CA TYR A 543 -8.06 -7.30 5.76
C TYR A 543 -7.21 -8.36 5.05
N VAL A 544 -6.53 -7.94 3.99
CA VAL A 544 -5.59 -8.74 3.19
C VAL A 544 -6.06 -10.18 2.92
N ARG A 545 -7.37 -10.34 2.69
CA ARG A 545 -8.04 -11.62 2.42
C ARG A 545 -7.76 -12.70 3.45
N GLY A 546 -7.62 -12.34 4.72
CA GLY A 546 -7.35 -13.27 5.80
C GLY A 546 -5.90 -13.79 5.86
N ARG A 547 -4.95 -13.08 5.24
CA ARG A 547 -3.53 -13.46 5.14
C ARG A 547 -2.59 -12.47 5.86
N PRO A 548 -2.87 -12.08 7.12
CA PRO A 548 -2.19 -10.95 7.79
C PRO A 548 -0.70 -11.18 8.09
N ILE A 549 -0.22 -12.43 8.05
CA ILE A 549 1.19 -12.75 8.29
C ILE A 549 2.07 -12.49 7.06
N ASN A 550 1.47 -12.52 5.87
CA ASN A 550 2.19 -12.47 4.60
C ASN A 550 2.01 -11.13 3.87
N PHE A 551 0.92 -10.41 4.15
CA PHE A 551 0.56 -9.18 3.44
C PHE A 551 0.17 -8.06 4.39
N ARG A 552 0.40 -6.82 3.95
CA ARG A 552 -0.12 -5.59 4.54
C ARG A 552 -0.94 -4.85 3.50
N ASP A 553 -1.79 -3.92 3.94
CA ASP A 553 -2.51 -2.99 3.05
C ASP A 553 -1.91 -1.59 3.20
N PRO A 554 -1.09 -1.11 2.25
CA PRO A 554 -0.44 0.18 2.40
C PRO A 554 -1.36 1.41 2.22
N THR A 555 -2.56 1.24 1.69
CA THR A 555 -3.42 2.38 1.32
C THR A 555 -4.77 2.37 2.02
N GLY A 556 -5.09 1.25 2.68
CA GLY A 556 -6.42 0.95 3.16
C GLY A 556 -7.40 0.79 2.02
N ASN A 557 -6.96 0.47 0.81
CA ASN A 557 -7.78 0.11 -0.34
C ASN A 557 -7.08 -1.04 -1.07
N VAL A 558 -7.85 -2.05 -1.47
CA VAL A 558 -7.38 -3.22 -2.19
C VAL A 558 -7.24 -2.83 -3.65
N THR A 559 -6.01 -2.65 -4.13
CA THR A 559 -5.76 -2.53 -5.57
C THR A 559 -5.70 -3.90 -6.22
N THR A 560 -6.41 -4.07 -7.33
CA THR A 560 -6.51 -5.31 -8.12
C THR A 560 -5.17 -5.87 -8.61
N CYS A 561 -4.12 -5.03 -8.68
CA CYS A 561 -2.77 -5.45 -9.02
C CYS A 561 -2.10 -6.34 -7.95
N ASP A 562 -2.49 -6.24 -6.68
CA ASP A 562 -1.74 -6.89 -5.59
C ASP A 562 -2.00 -8.40 -5.45
N PHE A 563 -3.01 -8.95 -6.13
CA PHE A 563 -3.47 -10.31 -5.83
C PHE A 563 -3.77 -11.21 -7.02
N ILE A 564 -3.72 -10.70 -8.26
CA ILE A 564 -3.65 -11.59 -9.43
C ILE A 564 -2.22 -12.13 -9.58
N CYS A 565 -1.19 -11.36 -9.22
CA CYS A 565 0.21 -11.82 -9.26
C CYS A 565 0.55 -12.96 -8.29
N ALA A 566 -0.21 -13.16 -7.20
CA ALA A 566 0.04 -14.27 -6.28
C ALA A 566 -0.51 -15.63 -6.77
N ALA A 567 -1.36 -15.63 -7.79
CA ALA A 567 -1.86 -16.84 -8.47
C ALA A 567 -1.48 -16.87 -9.96
N ILE A 568 -0.84 -15.81 -10.48
CA ILE A 568 -0.33 -15.72 -11.83
C ILE A 568 1.15 -15.34 -11.74
N THR A 569 1.99 -16.36 -11.56
CA THR A 569 3.38 -16.26 -12.02
C THR A 569 3.29 -16.20 -13.56
N VAL A 570 3.42 -14.98 -14.09
CA VAL A 570 3.67 -14.66 -15.51
C VAL A 570 2.58 -15.10 -16.51
N VAL A 571 1.65 -14.19 -16.79
CA VAL A 571 1.17 -14.01 -18.16
C VAL A 571 1.96 -12.85 -18.74
N THR A 572 2.83 -13.14 -19.71
CA THR A 572 3.31 -12.11 -20.63
C THR A 572 2.09 -11.43 -21.22
N VAL A 573 1.84 -10.19 -20.80
CA VAL A 573 0.92 -9.31 -21.50
C VAL A 573 1.60 -8.98 -22.82
N THR A 574 1.42 -9.80 -23.84
CA THR A 574 1.40 -9.25 -25.19
C THR A 574 0.11 -8.44 -25.27
N PRO A 575 0.16 -7.10 -25.36
CA PRO A 575 -1.05 -6.35 -25.64
C PRO A 575 -1.49 -6.78 -27.04
N VAL A 576 -2.61 -7.49 -27.15
CA VAL A 576 -3.34 -7.51 -28.41
C VAL A 576 -4.01 -6.15 -28.54
N CYS A 577 -3.21 -5.12 -28.82
CA CYS A 577 -3.66 -3.99 -29.60
C CYS A 577 -3.95 -4.54 -31.00
N GLY A 578 -5.22 -4.76 -31.32
CA GLY A 578 -5.63 -5.30 -32.60
C GLY A 578 -7.06 -4.91 -32.93
N LEU A 579 -7.17 -3.89 -33.79
CA LEU A 579 -8.36 -3.41 -34.51
C LEU A 579 -9.42 -2.62 -33.72
N ALA A 580 -9.13 -1.33 -33.52
CA ALA A 580 -10.01 -0.27 -34.03
C ALA A 580 -9.22 1.04 -34.13
N CYS A 581 -8.40 1.19 -35.18
CA CYS A 581 -7.84 2.48 -35.55
C CYS A 581 -7.80 2.60 -37.08
N LEU A 582 -8.91 3.06 -37.64
CA LEU A 582 -8.93 3.78 -38.91
C LEU A 582 -9.67 5.09 -38.66
N ALA A 583 -8.97 6.07 -38.10
CA ALA A 583 -9.33 7.47 -38.20
C ALA A 583 -8.07 8.31 -37.98
N THR A 584 -7.55 8.89 -39.06
CA THR A 584 -6.46 9.87 -39.06
C THR A 584 -6.95 11.21 -38.51
N GLY A 585 -6.39 11.68 -37.40
CA GLY A 585 -6.67 13.02 -36.86
C GLY A 585 -5.99 13.27 -35.49
N PRO A 586 -5.76 14.54 -35.11
CA PRO A 586 -4.87 14.91 -34.02
C PRO A 586 -5.58 14.73 -32.66
N ALA A 587 -5.59 13.50 -32.15
CA ALA A 587 -6.07 13.15 -30.82
C ALA A 587 -5.15 12.13 -30.13
N ALA A 588 -3.84 12.20 -30.42
CA ALA A 588 -2.80 11.37 -29.80
C ALA A 588 -2.03 12.18 -28.75
N ALA A 589 -2.71 12.60 -27.68
CA ALA A 589 -2.09 13.20 -26.50
C ALA A 589 -3.05 13.19 -25.30
N ALA A 590 -3.64 12.04 -24.97
CA ALA A 590 -4.50 11.90 -23.80
C ALA A 590 -4.56 10.44 -23.32
N CYS A 591 -3.40 9.83 -23.05
CA CYS A 591 -3.34 8.56 -22.32
C CYS A 591 -1.95 8.39 -21.68
N THR A 592 -1.57 9.34 -20.81
CA THR A 592 -0.27 9.33 -20.14
C THR A 592 -0.33 10.07 -18.80
N VAL A 593 -1.34 9.82 -17.96
CA VAL A 593 -1.32 10.29 -16.56
C VAL A 593 -2.19 9.35 -15.72
N PHE A 594 -1.71 8.15 -15.40
CA PHE A 594 -2.14 7.37 -14.21
C PHE A 594 -1.24 6.15 -13.92
N CYS A 595 0.01 6.14 -14.43
CA CYS A 595 0.93 5.01 -14.27
C CYS A 595 2.38 5.49 -14.06
N GLU A 596 2.59 6.45 -13.18
CA GLU A 596 3.91 6.82 -12.64
C GLU A 596 3.70 7.32 -11.20
N LEU A 597 3.57 6.39 -10.25
CA LEU A 597 3.74 6.65 -8.80
C LEU A 597 3.68 5.40 -7.90
N PHE A 598 3.52 4.18 -8.45
CA PHE A 598 3.50 2.95 -7.66
C PHE A 598 4.39 1.87 -8.27
N VAL A 599 5.70 2.10 -8.26
CA VAL A 599 6.71 1.03 -8.36
C VAL A 599 7.70 1.23 -7.21
N GLY A 600 7.27 0.78 -6.03
CA GLY A 600 8.09 0.76 -4.83
C GLY A 600 7.87 -0.59 -4.14
N SER A 601 8.65 -1.59 -4.54
CA SER A 601 8.73 -2.93 -3.97
C SER A 601 7.56 -3.88 -4.18
N VAL A 602 7.45 -4.39 -5.41
CA VAL A 602 7.10 -5.80 -5.65
C VAL A 602 8.36 -6.47 -6.18
N VAL A 603 8.62 -7.68 -5.72
CA VAL A 603 9.80 -8.51 -6.03
C VAL A 603 10.06 -8.49 -7.54
N GLN A 604 11.23 -8.00 -7.95
CA GLN A 604 11.71 -8.07 -9.32
C GLN A 604 12.22 -9.49 -9.55
N GLU A 605 11.34 -10.38 -10.03
CA GLU A 605 11.73 -11.66 -10.61
C GLU A 605 11.99 -11.46 -12.11
N ASP A 606 13.21 -11.83 -12.51
CA ASP A 606 13.71 -12.21 -13.84
C ASP A 606 13.39 -11.33 -15.07
N CYS A 607 14.37 -10.50 -15.46
CA CYS A 607 14.83 -10.41 -16.86
C CYS A 607 16.15 -9.62 -16.95
N THR A 608 17.28 -10.28 -16.63
CA THR A 608 18.60 -9.88 -17.12
C THR A 608 19.31 -11.13 -17.58
N THR A 609 19.44 -11.32 -18.90
CA THR A 609 20.61 -11.87 -19.64
C THR A 609 20.14 -12.20 -21.06
N PHE A 610 20.37 -11.32 -22.04
CA PHE A 610 20.57 -11.73 -23.44
C PHE A 610 21.30 -10.62 -24.20
N CYS A 611 22.60 -10.50 -23.95
CA CYS A 611 23.58 -9.86 -24.83
C CYS A 611 24.95 -10.39 -24.38
N GLU A 612 25.29 -11.60 -24.79
CA GLU A 612 26.69 -11.98 -24.99
C GLU A 612 26.81 -12.67 -26.33
N GLU A 613 27.92 -12.33 -26.97
CA GLU A 613 28.23 -12.43 -28.38
C GLU A 613 28.31 -13.87 -28.86
N HIS A 614 27.76 -14.12 -30.05
CA HIS A 614 28.16 -15.26 -30.87
C HIS A 614 29.58 -15.00 -31.37
N THR A 615 30.59 -15.58 -30.71
CA THR A 615 31.83 -15.98 -31.38
C THR A 615 31.71 -17.44 -31.73
N ASP A 616 31.50 -17.74 -33.01
CA ASP A 616 31.94 -19.02 -33.56
C ASP A 616 32.79 -18.74 -34.80
N THR A 617 33.93 -19.41 -34.78
CA THR A 617 35.04 -19.37 -35.71
C THR A 617 34.68 -20.08 -37.01
N GLN A 618 34.99 -19.50 -38.17
CA GLN A 618 35.69 -20.23 -39.24
C GLN A 618 36.25 -19.31 -40.34
N ASP A 619 37.42 -19.76 -40.81
CA ASP A 619 38.32 -19.29 -41.87
C ASP A 619 37.68 -18.64 -43.11
N ASP A 620 38.31 -17.59 -43.65
CA ASP A 620 39.25 -17.74 -44.77
C ASP A 620 39.85 -16.40 -45.27
N SER A 621 41.17 -16.42 -45.43
CA SER A 621 41.99 -15.74 -46.46
C SER A 621 42.23 -14.22 -46.48
N ASP A 622 43.54 -13.94 -46.54
CA ASP A 622 44.27 -12.91 -47.31
C ASP A 622 44.35 -11.44 -46.82
N GLY A 623 45.59 -11.04 -46.51
CA GLY A 623 46.21 -9.92 -47.22
C GLY A 623 46.74 -8.74 -46.40
N GLY A 624 47.92 -8.91 -45.79
CA GLY A 624 49.09 -8.03 -45.98
C GLY A 624 49.16 -6.60 -45.40
N HIS A 625 50.25 -6.36 -44.65
CA HIS A 625 51.11 -5.14 -44.61
C HIS A 625 50.48 -3.84 -44.09
N ASP A 626 51.16 -2.90 -43.43
CA ASP A 626 52.46 -2.75 -42.76
C ASP A 626 52.37 -1.34 -42.10
N ASP A 627 53.09 -1.13 -41.00
CA ASP A 627 53.59 0.16 -40.47
C ASP A 627 52.60 1.33 -40.17
N GLY A 628 52.72 2.11 -39.11
CA GLY A 628 53.79 2.33 -38.14
C GLY A 628 53.70 3.79 -37.66
N GLY A 629 53.88 4.00 -36.34
CA GLY A 629 54.28 5.26 -35.67
C GLY A 629 53.37 6.49 -35.82
N ASP A 630 53.49 7.53 -35.03
CA ASP A 630 54.15 7.81 -33.75
C ASP A 630 53.59 9.19 -33.34
N ASP A 631 53.44 9.33 -32.02
CA ASP A 631 53.79 10.48 -31.19
C ASP A 631 53.16 11.88 -31.31
N ASP A 632 52.91 12.36 -30.08
CA ASP A 632 53.16 13.69 -29.51
C ASP A 632 52.16 14.83 -29.77
N GLU A 633 51.47 15.27 -28.71
CA GLU A 633 51.88 16.34 -27.77
C GLU A 633 51.88 17.71 -28.47
N SER A 634 51.24 18.78 -28.00
CA SER A 634 51.07 19.28 -26.64
C SER A 634 50.18 20.53 -26.65
N GLN A 635 49.49 20.73 -25.52
CA GLN A 635 49.22 21.97 -24.79
C GLN A 635 49.21 23.35 -25.51
N SER A 636 48.13 24.10 -25.30
CA SER A 636 48.18 25.41 -24.60
C SER A 636 46.79 26.03 -24.42
N ASP A 637 46.37 26.18 -23.17
CA ASP A 637 45.42 27.17 -22.64
C ASP A 637 46.13 28.56 -22.54
N PRO A 638 45.54 29.71 -22.10
CA PRO A 638 44.14 30.02 -21.78
C PRO A 638 43.65 31.45 -22.21
N THR A 639 42.42 31.79 -21.81
CA THR A 639 41.86 33.12 -21.41
C THR A 639 40.77 33.82 -22.26
N TYR A 640 39.57 33.84 -21.67
CA TYR A 640 38.64 34.97 -21.43
C TYR A 640 37.96 35.74 -22.60
N ILE A 641 36.65 35.53 -22.79
CA ILE A 641 35.54 36.49 -22.52
C ILE A 641 34.22 36.03 -23.18
N ALA A 642 33.20 35.90 -22.32
CA ALA A 642 31.77 36.15 -22.48
C ALA A 642 30.92 35.56 -23.64
N ALA A 643 29.72 35.15 -23.20
CA ALA A 643 28.42 35.37 -23.83
C ALA A 643 27.87 34.29 -24.82
N THR A 644 26.97 33.49 -24.23
CA THR A 644 25.59 33.26 -24.73
C THR A 644 25.36 32.14 -25.75
N LYS A 645 24.74 31.07 -25.22
CA LYS A 645 23.88 30.07 -25.87
C LYS A 645 22.87 30.71 -26.85
N HIS A 646 22.64 30.10 -28.02
CA HIS A 646 21.49 29.21 -28.28
C HIS A 646 21.31 28.88 -29.77
N MET A 647 20.59 27.76 -29.98
CA MET A 647 19.92 27.25 -31.20
C MET A 647 20.80 26.32 -32.04
N LEU A 648 20.38 25.14 -32.53
CA LEU A 648 19.15 24.34 -32.52
C LEU A 648 19.44 23.21 -33.54
N LYS A 649 19.25 21.95 -33.18
CA LYS A 649 18.17 21.12 -33.74
C LYS A 649 17.98 19.88 -32.88
#